data_AF-R5CB63-F1
#
_entry.id   AF-R5CB63-F1
#
_cell.length_a   1.000
_cell.length_b   1.000
_cell.length_c   1.000
_cell.angle_alpha   90.00
_cell.angle_beta   90.00
_cell.angle_gamma   90.00
#
_symmetry.space_group_name_H-M   'P 1'
#
loop_
_entity.id
_entity.type
_entity.pdbx_description
1 polymer ?
#
loop_
_entity_poly.entity_id
_entity_poly.type
_entity_poly.pdbx_seq_one_letter_code
_entity_poly.pdbx_strand_id
1 'polypeptide(L)'
;MRMTKDMYESLQVKDLKEIAASRGLSLPARVKKEGIVGKLLELDRAEDEKVLKEREAARAQREGAGEREHSAPARRGRKPGARKEEGREGRKEKEGPASEKRRVGRPRKKEASAEAVQTESSVQTQTAASGSAASSYQESTQEMAPAQVQETAASMENPNAGQQPAGQQPAEQQLAGQQSAESAAATAEIPGTVRANANSEAVRSSGNSEAVRTNANSEVVRPSGNSDAARTAGNQASEQGRPDFSPSQAVAGRYARRGLVRPDQQIVHKNELNRELDSGEMAHGILEVLGDGYGFIRSSNYMPGDNDVYVAPSQIRRFNLKTGDIVEGNIRIRSQNEKFSALLFVKSVNGIDPEESKRRYNFEDMTPIFPDDRIRLEKPGASIAMRVMDLMCPVGKGQRGMIVSPPKAGKTTLMKEVAKSVKANNPDIHLIILLIDERPEEVTDIREALEGPNVEVIYSTFDELPEHHKRVAEMTIERAKRLVESKRDVMILLDSITRLTRAYNLTEPSSGRTLSGGLDPVALHMPKRFFGAARNMREGGSLTILATALIETGSKMDDVVYEEFKGTGNMEMILNRKLSERRIFPAVDLAKSGTRRDDLLLTPDEQECVATIRKAFIGARGEEATDSVLDLFYKTRTNGEFVNMVKKHMWSF
;
A
#
# COMPACT_ATOMS: atom_id res chain seq x y z
N MET A 1 -10.33 -6.44 -31.59
CA MET A 1 -8.94 -5.97 -31.83
C MET A 1 -8.94 -5.26 -33.18
N ARG A 2 -8.50 -3.99 -33.26
CA ARG A 2 -8.41 -3.24 -34.53
C ARG A 2 -7.05 -3.46 -35.15
N MET A 3 -6.97 -3.49 -36.48
CA MET A 3 -5.71 -3.66 -37.21
C MET A 3 -5.16 -2.30 -37.62
N THR A 4 -3.88 -2.03 -37.33
CA THR A 4 -3.21 -0.87 -37.91
C THR A 4 -2.99 -1.08 -39.41
N LYS A 5 -2.59 0.00 -40.11
CA LYS A 5 -2.16 -0.11 -41.51
C LYS A 5 -1.11 -1.20 -41.69
N ASP A 6 -0.13 -1.28 -40.80
CA ASP A 6 1.00 -2.21 -40.87
C ASP A 6 0.56 -3.66 -40.64
N MET A 7 -0.45 -3.88 -39.79
CA MET A 7 -1.09 -5.19 -39.64
C MET A 7 -1.81 -5.62 -40.92
N TYR A 8 -2.51 -4.71 -41.61
CA TYR A 8 -3.11 -5.02 -42.91
C TYR A 8 -2.08 -5.18 -44.03
N GLU A 9 -0.95 -4.48 -43.98
CA GLU A 9 0.14 -4.62 -44.95
C GLU A 9 0.98 -5.89 -44.74
N SER A 10 0.92 -6.54 -43.58
CA SER A 10 1.58 -7.85 -43.36
C SER A 10 0.76 -9.06 -43.87
N LEU A 11 -0.58 -8.99 -43.84
CA LEU A 11 -1.48 -10.08 -44.28
C LEU A 11 -1.38 -10.43 -45.78
N GLN A 12 -1.78 -11.63 -46.19
CA GLN A 12 -1.83 -12.00 -47.60
C GLN A 12 -3.10 -11.47 -48.30
N VAL A 13 -3.06 -11.42 -49.64
CA VAL A 13 -4.19 -10.95 -50.47
C VAL A 13 -5.42 -11.85 -50.35
N LYS A 14 -5.25 -13.12 -49.94
CA LYS A 14 -6.37 -14.04 -49.62
C LYS A 14 -7.08 -13.58 -48.34
N ASP A 15 -6.34 -13.47 -47.24
CA ASP A 15 -6.84 -13.09 -45.91
C ASP A 15 -7.50 -11.70 -45.95
N LEU A 16 -6.88 -10.74 -46.65
CA LEU A 16 -7.44 -9.40 -46.87
C LEU A 16 -8.78 -9.42 -47.64
N LYS A 17 -8.97 -10.37 -48.57
CA LYS A 17 -10.26 -10.57 -49.26
C LYS A 17 -11.31 -11.24 -48.36
N GLU A 18 -10.89 -12.14 -47.47
CA GLU A 18 -11.79 -12.80 -46.50
C GLU A 18 -12.25 -11.82 -45.40
N ILE A 19 -11.36 -10.96 -44.90
CA ILE A 19 -11.70 -9.85 -43.99
C ILE A 19 -12.61 -8.83 -44.68
N ALA A 20 -12.35 -8.50 -45.94
CA ALA A 20 -13.23 -7.62 -46.72
C ALA A 20 -14.63 -8.23 -46.93
N ALA A 21 -14.72 -9.52 -47.30
CA ALA A 21 -15.98 -10.22 -47.52
C ALA A 21 -16.82 -10.35 -46.24
N SER A 22 -16.20 -10.71 -45.11
CA SER A 22 -16.87 -10.79 -43.80
C SER A 22 -17.36 -9.44 -43.28
N ARG A 23 -16.76 -8.32 -43.72
CA ARG A 23 -17.25 -6.95 -43.50
C ARG A 23 -18.15 -6.40 -44.62
N GLY A 24 -18.60 -7.24 -45.57
CA GLY A 24 -19.54 -6.87 -46.62
C GLY A 24 -18.96 -6.04 -47.78
N LEU A 25 -17.64 -5.87 -47.89
CA LEU A 25 -17.01 -5.18 -49.03
C LEU A 25 -17.03 -6.06 -50.28
N SER A 26 -17.82 -5.67 -51.28
CA SER A 26 -17.66 -6.17 -52.64
C SER A 26 -16.37 -5.63 -53.26
N LEU A 27 -15.49 -6.55 -53.67
CA LEU A 27 -14.21 -6.25 -54.32
C LEU A 27 -14.17 -6.84 -55.73
N PRO A 28 -13.77 -6.06 -56.76
CA PRO A 28 -13.50 -6.60 -58.09
C PRO A 28 -12.52 -7.79 -58.10
N ALA A 29 -12.62 -8.67 -59.10
CA ALA A 29 -11.76 -9.85 -59.20
C ALA A 29 -10.26 -9.52 -59.19
N ARG A 30 -9.86 -8.43 -59.89
CA ARG A 30 -8.51 -7.85 -59.91
C ARG A 30 -8.49 -6.52 -59.15
N VAL A 31 -7.95 -6.53 -57.93
CA VAL A 31 -7.63 -5.34 -57.13
C VAL A 31 -6.21 -5.54 -56.56
N LYS A 32 -5.39 -4.49 -56.54
CA LYS A 32 -4.05 -4.51 -55.91
C LYS A 32 -4.17 -4.59 -54.38
N LYS A 33 -3.17 -5.17 -53.70
CA LYS A 33 -3.13 -5.26 -52.23
C LYS A 33 -3.37 -3.90 -51.57
N GLU A 34 -2.68 -2.86 -52.02
CA GLU A 34 -2.84 -1.46 -51.55
C GLU A 34 -4.32 -1.01 -51.53
N GLY A 35 -5.07 -1.30 -52.59
CA GLY A 35 -6.48 -0.90 -52.75
C GLY A 35 -7.47 -1.73 -51.93
N ILE A 36 -7.06 -2.87 -51.38
CA ILE A 36 -7.86 -3.63 -50.40
C ILE A 36 -7.57 -3.10 -49.00
N VAL A 37 -6.30 -2.87 -48.66
CA VAL A 37 -5.87 -2.26 -47.38
C VAL A 37 -6.50 -0.89 -47.20
N GLY A 38 -6.48 -0.03 -48.23
CA GLY A 38 -7.12 1.30 -48.19
C GLY A 38 -8.61 1.24 -47.83
N LYS A 39 -9.37 0.35 -48.48
CA LYS A 39 -10.81 0.19 -48.22
C LYS A 39 -11.12 -0.36 -46.81
N LEU A 40 -10.25 -1.20 -46.26
CA LEU A 40 -10.40 -1.71 -44.89
C LEU A 40 -10.14 -0.61 -43.86
N LEU A 41 -9.13 0.22 -44.08
CA LEU A 41 -8.84 1.40 -43.25
C LEU A 41 -9.92 2.51 -43.37
N GLU A 42 -10.56 2.64 -44.53
CA GLU A 42 -11.74 3.50 -44.71
C GLU A 42 -12.95 2.98 -43.94
N LEU A 43 -13.17 1.65 -43.88
CA LEU A 43 -14.21 1.07 -43.02
C LEU A 43 -13.93 1.28 -41.53
N ASP A 44 -12.71 1.00 -41.04
CA ASP A 44 -12.37 1.21 -39.63
C ASP A 44 -12.63 2.67 -39.19
N ARG A 45 -12.31 3.64 -40.05
CA ARG A 45 -12.62 5.07 -39.82
C ARG A 45 -14.12 5.38 -39.81
N ALA A 46 -14.88 4.77 -40.72
CA ALA A 46 -16.33 4.96 -40.78
C ALA A 46 -17.07 4.29 -39.60
N GLU A 47 -16.53 3.20 -39.06
CA GLU A 47 -16.97 2.59 -37.81
C GLU A 47 -16.60 3.49 -36.61
N ASP A 48 -15.41 4.08 -36.59
CA ASP A 48 -15.01 5.04 -35.54
C ASP A 48 -15.89 6.29 -35.49
N GLU A 49 -16.23 6.88 -36.64
CA GLU A 49 -17.17 8.01 -36.69
C GLU A 49 -18.57 7.64 -36.17
N LYS A 50 -19.04 6.42 -36.41
CA LYS A 50 -20.32 5.94 -35.85
C LYS A 50 -20.24 5.79 -34.33
N VAL A 51 -19.19 5.16 -33.81
CA VAL A 51 -18.99 4.96 -32.37
C VAL A 51 -18.81 6.31 -31.64
N LEU A 52 -18.20 7.31 -32.27
CA LEU A 52 -18.19 8.69 -31.75
C LEU A 52 -19.61 9.27 -31.70
N LYS A 53 -20.35 9.25 -32.81
CA LYS A 53 -21.70 9.84 -32.91
C LYS A 53 -22.71 9.15 -31.98
N GLU A 54 -22.59 7.84 -31.77
CA GLU A 54 -23.39 7.10 -30.79
C GLU A 54 -23.04 7.50 -29.35
N ARG A 55 -21.75 7.71 -29.03
CA ARG A 55 -21.32 8.22 -27.71
C ARG A 55 -21.76 9.66 -27.47
N GLU A 56 -21.71 10.51 -28.49
CA GLU A 56 -22.18 11.90 -28.45
C GLU A 56 -23.70 11.96 -28.28
N ALA A 57 -24.46 11.12 -29.00
CA ALA A 57 -25.91 11.00 -28.83
C ALA A 57 -26.28 10.49 -27.43
N ALA A 58 -25.59 9.47 -26.91
CA ALA A 58 -25.79 8.96 -25.56
C ALA A 58 -25.41 9.99 -24.47
N ARG A 59 -24.43 10.85 -24.75
CA ARG A 59 -24.07 11.99 -23.89
C ARG A 59 -25.15 13.07 -23.91
N ALA A 60 -25.60 13.50 -25.09
CA ALA A 60 -26.67 14.50 -25.24
C ALA A 60 -27.99 14.04 -24.60
N GLN A 61 -28.31 12.75 -24.65
CA GLN A 61 -29.48 12.19 -23.96
C GLN A 61 -29.34 12.23 -22.42
N ARG A 62 -28.12 12.10 -21.87
CA ARG A 62 -27.88 12.25 -20.43
C ARG A 62 -27.92 13.71 -19.98
N GLU A 63 -27.31 14.61 -20.76
CA GLU A 63 -27.31 16.05 -20.48
C GLU A 63 -28.75 16.63 -20.60
N GLY A 64 -29.50 16.27 -21.64
CA GLY A 64 -30.91 16.66 -21.82
C GLY A 64 -31.91 16.01 -20.85
N ALA A 65 -31.50 14.99 -20.08
CA ALA A 65 -32.28 14.47 -18.96
C ALA A 65 -32.09 15.31 -17.68
N GLY A 66 -30.90 15.90 -17.48
CA GLY A 66 -30.58 16.73 -16.31
C GLY A 66 -31.35 18.05 -16.25
N GLU A 67 -31.69 18.65 -17.40
CA GLU A 67 -32.34 19.97 -17.46
C GLU A 67 -33.85 19.94 -17.16
N ARG A 68 -34.47 18.77 -16.93
CA ARG A 68 -35.94 18.67 -16.79
C ARG A 68 -36.51 18.74 -15.37
N GLU A 69 -35.69 18.66 -14.32
CA GLU A 69 -36.20 18.72 -12.92
C GLU A 69 -36.07 20.09 -12.24
N HIS A 70 -35.41 21.08 -12.86
CA HIS A 70 -35.23 22.42 -12.27
C HIS A 70 -35.74 23.56 -13.18
N SER A 71 -37.06 23.63 -13.36
CA SER A 71 -37.75 24.87 -13.74
C SER A 71 -38.99 25.12 -12.88
N ALA A 72 -38.90 26.08 -11.96
CA ALA A 72 -40.04 26.53 -11.16
C ALA A 72 -40.98 27.42 -12.01
N PRO A 73 -42.32 27.34 -11.84
CA PRO A 73 -43.26 28.04 -12.71
C PRO A 73 -43.24 29.56 -12.50
N ALA A 74 -42.82 30.30 -13.51
CA ALA A 74 -42.75 31.76 -13.48
C ALA A 74 -44.14 32.42 -13.47
N ARG A 75 -44.41 33.28 -12.48
CA ARG A 75 -45.63 34.10 -12.41
C ARG A 75 -45.66 35.13 -13.54
N ARG A 76 -46.62 35.03 -14.47
CA ARG A 76 -47.13 36.17 -15.24
C ARG A 76 -48.38 36.75 -14.55
N GLY A 77 -48.47 38.08 -14.50
CA GLY A 77 -49.39 38.77 -13.60
C GLY A 77 -50.79 39.07 -14.15
N ARG A 78 -51.69 39.43 -13.22
CA ARG A 78 -52.96 40.15 -13.50
C ARG A 78 -53.16 41.26 -12.47
N LYS A 79 -53.75 42.36 -12.94
CA LYS A 79 -54.41 43.47 -12.21
C LYS A 79 -55.71 43.77 -12.99
N PRO A 80 -56.70 44.52 -12.45
CA PRO A 80 -57.00 44.87 -11.05
C PRO A 80 -58.45 44.52 -10.62
N GLY A 81 -58.84 44.87 -9.39
CA GLY A 81 -60.23 44.84 -8.89
C GLY A 81 -60.51 43.71 -7.87
N ALA A 82 -61.36 43.88 -6.84
CA ALA A 82 -62.15 45.06 -6.42
C ALA A 82 -62.40 45.07 -4.89
N ARG A 83 -63.06 46.13 -4.38
CA ARG A 83 -63.42 46.39 -2.97
C ARG A 83 -64.19 45.24 -2.28
N LYS A 84 -63.93 45.03 -0.97
CA LYS A 84 -64.80 45.51 0.12
C LYS A 84 -64.15 45.46 1.51
N GLU A 85 -64.75 46.16 2.46
CA GLU A 85 -64.35 46.28 3.88
C GLU A 85 -65.35 45.53 4.78
N GLU A 86 -64.87 45.01 5.92
CA GLU A 86 -65.54 44.73 7.21
C GLU A 86 -64.53 43.93 8.08
N GLY A 87 -64.32 44.14 9.39
CA GLY A 87 -64.82 45.14 10.35
C GLY A 87 -63.86 45.29 11.56
N ARG A 88 -64.30 45.91 12.67
CA ARG A 88 -63.54 46.08 13.94
C ARG A 88 -63.39 44.72 14.68
N GLU A 89 -62.55 44.49 15.69
CA GLU A 89 -61.91 45.28 16.77
C GLU A 89 -60.48 44.73 17.12
N GLY A 90 -59.62 45.31 17.97
CA GLY A 90 -59.65 46.64 18.61
C GLY A 90 -59.13 46.75 20.07
N ARG A 91 -57.90 46.33 20.44
CA ARG A 91 -57.31 46.73 21.75
C ARG A 91 -55.76 46.75 21.91
N LYS A 92 -55.22 47.98 21.91
CA LYS A 92 -54.13 48.57 22.75
C LYS A 92 -52.92 47.75 23.21
N GLU A 93 -51.79 48.03 22.57
CA GLU A 93 -50.56 48.66 23.11
C GLU A 93 -50.31 48.75 24.64
N LYS A 94 -49.06 48.49 25.03
CA LYS A 94 -48.08 49.38 25.71
C LYS A 94 -46.69 48.73 25.60
N GLU A 95 -45.60 49.39 25.17
CA GLU A 95 -44.80 50.41 25.88
C GLU A 95 -44.39 49.98 27.31
N GLY A 96 -43.15 50.14 27.79
CA GLY A 96 -42.04 50.97 27.32
C GLY A 96 -40.81 50.83 28.27
N PRO A 97 -39.75 51.66 28.16
CA PRO A 97 -38.40 51.14 27.90
C PRO A 97 -37.29 51.51 28.94
N ALA A 98 -36.04 51.12 28.63
CA ALA A 98 -34.76 51.63 29.18
C ALA A 98 -34.40 51.19 30.65
N SER A 99 -33.17 51.31 31.17
CA SER A 99 -31.86 51.78 30.64
C SER A 99 -30.65 51.40 31.54
N GLU A 100 -29.46 51.26 30.92
CA GLU A 100 -28.08 51.53 31.44
C GLU A 100 -27.40 50.76 32.61
N LYS A 101 -26.12 50.37 32.35
CA LYS A 101 -24.83 50.59 33.10
C LYS A 101 -24.85 50.56 34.66
N ARG A 102 -23.85 49.99 35.37
CA ARG A 102 -22.38 49.98 35.16
C ARG A 102 -21.67 48.89 36.03
N ARG A 103 -20.32 48.82 36.00
CA ARG A 103 -19.44 47.81 36.68
C ARG A 103 -19.19 48.07 38.19
N VAL A 104 -18.54 47.08 38.84
CA VAL A 104 -17.95 46.96 40.21
C VAL A 104 -18.79 46.05 41.13
N GLY A 105 -18.27 45.12 41.95
CA GLY A 105 -16.89 44.72 42.27
C GLY A 105 -16.85 43.44 43.14
N ARG A 106 -15.65 42.93 43.51
CA ARG A 106 -15.43 41.62 44.14
C ARG A 106 -15.27 41.70 45.68
N PRO A 107 -15.76 40.71 46.47
CA PRO A 107 -15.20 40.36 47.78
C PRO A 107 -14.32 39.08 47.75
N ARG A 108 -13.29 39.02 48.61
CA ARG A 108 -12.35 37.89 48.80
C ARG A 108 -11.65 38.03 50.17
N LYS A 109 -11.29 36.91 50.84
CA LYS A 109 -10.46 36.66 52.07
C LYS A 109 -11.19 35.56 52.90
N LYS A 110 -10.60 34.70 53.76
CA LYS A 110 -9.24 34.27 54.21
C LYS A 110 -9.45 32.88 54.89
N GLU A 111 -8.54 31.95 55.16
CA GLU A 111 -7.15 31.55 54.76
C GLU A 111 -7.00 30.05 55.27
N ALA A 112 -5.90 29.31 55.46
CA ALA A 112 -4.44 29.55 55.47
C ALA A 112 -3.59 28.26 55.16
N SER A 113 -2.29 28.37 55.47
CA SER A 113 -1.15 27.43 55.57
C SER A 113 -1.22 26.41 56.74
N ALA A 114 -0.33 25.41 56.93
CA ALA A 114 0.67 24.68 56.09
C ALA A 114 1.31 23.53 56.94
N GLU A 115 2.48 22.98 56.52
CA GLU A 115 3.32 21.94 57.18
C GLU A 115 2.75 20.49 57.06
N ALA A 116 3.50 19.39 56.78
CA ALA A 116 4.85 18.90 57.19
C ALA A 116 4.85 18.30 58.63
N VAL A 117 5.52 17.20 58.99
CA VAL A 117 6.89 16.69 58.69
C VAL A 117 6.95 15.12 58.69
N GLN A 118 8.15 14.54 58.47
CA GLN A 118 8.58 13.12 58.62
C GLN A 118 8.28 12.52 60.04
N THR A 119 8.41 11.22 60.36
CA THR A 119 9.61 10.35 60.33
C THR A 119 9.36 8.82 60.45
N GLU A 120 10.32 8.05 59.91
CA GLU A 120 11.06 6.89 60.47
C GLU A 120 10.67 6.26 61.84
N SER A 121 11.06 5.04 62.23
CA SER A 121 11.26 3.71 61.59
C SER A 121 11.93 2.74 62.59
N SER A 122 11.35 1.56 62.86
CA SER A 122 12.04 0.34 63.40
C SER A 122 11.00 -0.81 63.47
N VAL A 123 11.21 -2.07 63.08
CA VAL A 123 12.35 -3.04 63.07
C VAL A 123 12.33 -4.01 64.26
N GLN A 124 11.72 -5.18 64.05
CA GLN A 124 12.21 -6.55 64.34
C GLN A 124 11.12 -7.58 63.96
N THR A 125 11.33 -8.88 63.67
CA THR A 125 12.34 -9.68 62.94
C THR A 125 12.09 -11.15 63.33
N GLN A 126 11.68 -11.99 62.38
CA GLN A 126 11.84 -13.47 62.35
C GLN A 126 11.25 -13.96 61.00
N THR A 127 11.91 -14.60 60.01
CA THR A 127 13.11 -15.49 59.86
C THR A 127 12.86 -17.00 59.96
N ALA A 128 12.20 -17.59 58.96
CA ALA A 128 12.46 -18.92 58.36
C ALA A 128 11.69 -19.01 57.01
N ALA A 129 12.17 -19.47 55.84
CA ALA A 129 13.30 -20.29 55.38
C ALA A 129 12.98 -21.77 55.10
N SER A 130 13.00 -22.15 53.81
CA SER A 130 13.08 -23.51 53.23
C SER A 130 11.93 -24.51 53.46
N GLY A 131 11.70 -25.41 52.50
CA GLY A 131 10.72 -26.50 52.62
C GLY A 131 10.21 -27.07 51.29
N SER A 132 11.01 -27.90 50.60
CA SER A 132 10.59 -28.61 49.39
C SER A 132 10.20 -30.07 49.68
N ALA A 133 8.92 -30.41 49.51
CA ALA A 133 8.42 -31.78 49.33
C ALA A 133 7.14 -31.69 48.47
N ALA A 134 6.92 -32.46 47.40
CA ALA A 134 7.15 -33.89 47.17
C ALA A 134 6.23 -34.78 48.05
N SER A 135 5.05 -35.10 47.52
CA SER A 135 4.24 -36.23 47.98
C SER A 135 4.19 -37.26 46.86
N SER A 136 4.82 -38.41 47.08
CA SER A 136 4.88 -39.52 46.15
C SER A 136 3.75 -40.52 46.40
N TYR A 137 3.12 -41.01 45.34
CA TYR A 137 2.65 -42.39 45.32
C TYR A 137 3.55 -43.18 44.36
N GLN A 138 4.17 -44.24 44.86
CA GLN A 138 5.02 -45.13 44.08
C GLN A 138 4.19 -46.23 43.42
N GLU A 139 4.76 -46.80 42.35
CA GLU A 139 4.20 -47.93 41.62
C GLU A 139 4.19 -49.22 42.45
N SER A 140 3.27 -50.11 42.10
CA SER A 140 3.56 -51.55 42.08
C SER A 140 3.25 -52.09 40.68
N THR A 141 4.21 -52.82 40.12
CA THR A 141 4.22 -53.24 38.72
C THR A 141 3.51 -54.57 38.49
N GLN A 142 2.89 -54.72 37.31
CA GLN A 142 2.99 -55.98 36.55
C GLN A 142 2.71 -55.75 35.05
N GLU A 143 3.48 -56.43 34.21
CA GLU A 143 3.42 -56.34 32.74
C GLU A 143 2.32 -57.23 32.16
N MET A 144 1.82 -56.88 30.97
CA MET A 144 1.63 -57.87 29.90
C MET A 144 1.63 -57.23 28.51
N ALA A 145 2.12 -57.98 27.52
CA ALA A 145 2.34 -57.55 26.14
C ALA A 145 1.06 -57.66 25.26
N PRO A 146 0.99 -57.00 24.09
CA PRO A 146 -0.22 -56.93 23.28
C PRO A 146 -0.50 -58.22 22.48
N ALA A 147 -1.78 -58.53 22.27
CA ALA A 147 -2.24 -59.64 21.43
C ALA A 147 -2.83 -59.13 20.10
N GLN A 148 -2.61 -59.89 19.02
CA GLN A 148 -3.14 -59.63 17.68
C GLN A 148 -4.54 -60.23 17.53
N VAL A 149 -5.36 -59.65 16.63
CA VAL A 149 -6.46 -60.37 15.96
C VAL A 149 -6.36 -60.05 14.47
N GLN A 150 -6.64 -61.05 13.64
CA GLN A 150 -6.58 -61.03 12.17
C GLN A 150 -7.90 -61.58 11.61
N GLU A 151 -8.00 -61.76 10.28
CA GLU A 151 -9.16 -62.33 9.56
C GLU A 151 -10.39 -61.41 9.44
N THR A 152 -11.23 -61.49 8.39
CA THR A 152 -11.10 -62.13 7.05
C THR A 152 -11.90 -61.31 6.02
N ALA A 153 -11.71 -61.57 4.72
CA ALA A 153 -12.52 -61.00 3.65
C ALA A 153 -13.45 -62.06 3.03
N ALA A 154 -14.71 -61.69 2.78
CA ALA A 154 -15.68 -62.47 2.01
C ALA A 154 -16.68 -61.55 1.28
N SER A 155 -17.28 -62.05 0.20
CA SER A 155 -18.02 -61.27 -0.80
C SER A 155 -19.51 -61.59 -0.88
N MET A 156 -20.34 -60.59 -1.19
CA MET A 156 -21.62 -60.68 -1.93
C MET A 156 -21.85 -59.29 -2.55
N GLU A 157 -21.76 -59.14 -3.87
CA GLU A 157 -22.77 -59.43 -4.90
C GLU A 157 -23.93 -58.41 -4.96
N ASN A 158 -24.17 -57.86 -6.16
CA ASN A 158 -25.19 -56.86 -6.45
C ASN A 158 -25.61 -56.98 -7.94
N PRO A 159 -26.86 -57.37 -8.27
CA PRO A 159 -27.24 -57.71 -9.65
C PRO A 159 -27.91 -56.55 -10.41
N ASN A 160 -27.47 -56.28 -11.66
CA ASN A 160 -28.22 -56.63 -12.88
C ASN A 160 -27.38 -56.37 -14.16
N ALA A 161 -27.76 -56.96 -15.30
CA ALA A 161 -26.98 -56.94 -16.55
C ALA A 161 -27.56 -56.00 -17.65
N GLY A 162 -26.73 -55.61 -18.63
CA GLY A 162 -27.07 -54.56 -19.61
C GLY A 162 -26.32 -54.54 -20.94
N GLN A 163 -26.08 -55.71 -21.55
CA GLN A 163 -25.76 -55.93 -22.99
C GLN A 163 -24.48 -55.32 -23.64
N GLN A 164 -23.88 -56.15 -24.50
CA GLN A 164 -22.76 -55.89 -25.43
C GLN A 164 -23.34 -55.70 -26.87
N PRO A 165 -22.60 -55.31 -27.96
CA PRO A 165 -21.38 -56.03 -28.41
C PRO A 165 -20.30 -55.28 -29.24
N ALA A 166 -19.14 -55.97 -29.37
CA ALA A 166 -18.19 -56.04 -30.51
C ALA A 166 -17.45 -54.78 -31.04
N GLY A 167 -16.13 -54.90 -31.26
CA GLY A 167 -15.32 -53.80 -31.84
C GLY A 167 -13.82 -53.99 -32.13
N GLN A 168 -13.31 -55.23 -32.32
CA GLN A 168 -11.98 -55.59 -32.90
C GLN A 168 -10.66 -55.02 -32.28
N GLN A 169 -9.70 -55.92 -32.05
CA GLN A 169 -8.26 -55.62 -31.94
C GLN A 169 -7.60 -55.68 -33.35
N PRO A 170 -6.31 -55.31 -33.50
CA PRO A 170 -5.23 -56.30 -33.32
C PRO A 170 -4.16 -55.88 -32.30
N ALA A 171 -3.24 -56.80 -32.01
CA ALA A 171 -2.15 -56.65 -31.04
C ALA A 171 -0.78 -56.97 -31.69
N GLU A 172 0.21 -57.27 -30.83
CA GLU A 172 1.57 -57.76 -31.14
C GLU A 172 2.59 -56.69 -31.61
N GLN A 173 3.90 -56.83 -31.33
CA GLN A 173 4.63 -57.99 -30.75
C GLN A 173 5.74 -57.55 -29.76
N GLN A 174 6.24 -58.50 -28.96
CA GLN A 174 7.29 -58.30 -27.95
C GLN A 174 8.70 -58.56 -28.53
N LEU A 175 9.76 -58.10 -27.84
CA LEU A 175 10.82 -58.99 -27.34
C LEU A 175 11.70 -58.30 -26.28
N ALA A 176 12.51 -59.07 -25.55
CA ALA A 176 13.47 -58.60 -24.55
C ALA A 176 14.90 -59.08 -24.88
N GLY A 177 15.94 -58.33 -24.48
CA GLY A 177 17.33 -58.63 -24.81
C GLY A 177 18.34 -58.00 -23.84
N GLN A 178 19.22 -58.82 -23.30
CA GLN A 178 20.15 -58.58 -22.19
C GLN A 178 21.43 -57.76 -22.54
N GLN A 179 22.12 -57.33 -21.47
CA GLN A 179 23.58 -57.40 -21.25
C GLN A 179 24.57 -56.30 -21.71
N SER A 180 25.71 -56.30 -20.98
CA SER A 180 27.04 -55.74 -21.27
C SER A 180 27.35 -54.31 -20.80
N ALA A 181 28.61 -54.12 -20.41
CA ALA A 181 29.29 -52.86 -20.09
C ALA A 181 30.63 -52.80 -20.87
N GLU A 182 31.60 -51.99 -20.41
CA GLU A 182 32.94 -51.76 -21.01
C GLU A 182 32.94 -50.86 -22.27
N SER A 183 33.96 -50.02 -22.55
CA SER A 183 35.06 -49.52 -21.69
C SER A 183 35.73 -48.22 -22.23
N ALA A 184 36.66 -47.70 -21.43
CA ALA A 184 37.85 -46.85 -21.69
C ALA A 184 38.43 -46.73 -23.13
N ALA A 185 39.29 -45.75 -23.49
CA ALA A 185 39.72 -44.47 -22.88
C ALA A 185 40.70 -43.69 -23.80
N ALA A 186 41.12 -42.48 -23.38
CA ALA A 186 42.37 -41.76 -23.74
C ALA A 186 42.47 -41.21 -25.19
N THR A 187 43.34 -40.24 -25.55
CA THR A 187 44.40 -39.44 -24.87
C THR A 187 44.47 -38.07 -25.58
N ALA A 188 45.16 -36.98 -25.20
CA ALA A 188 46.16 -36.63 -24.16
C ALA A 188 45.89 -35.16 -23.69
N GLU A 189 46.78 -34.32 -23.11
CA GLU A 189 48.19 -34.36 -22.70
C GLU A 189 48.45 -33.37 -21.52
N ILE A 190 49.62 -33.41 -20.89
CA ILE A 190 50.06 -32.61 -19.71
C ILE A 190 51.57 -32.26 -19.88
N PRO A 191 52.24 -31.32 -19.14
CA PRO A 191 52.12 -31.05 -17.68
C PRO A 191 52.29 -29.57 -17.22
N GLY A 192 52.18 -29.32 -15.91
CA GLY A 192 52.45 -28.00 -15.27
C GLY A 192 52.23 -27.97 -13.75
N THR A 193 53.17 -28.51 -12.97
CA THR A 193 53.10 -28.68 -11.51
C THR A 193 53.14 -27.37 -10.68
N VAL A 194 52.47 -27.34 -9.52
CA VAL A 194 53.03 -27.37 -8.15
C VAL A 194 51.91 -27.63 -7.13
N ARG A 195 52.08 -28.59 -6.20
CA ARG A 195 51.32 -28.69 -4.94
C ARG A 195 52.05 -29.57 -3.93
N ALA A 196 52.02 -29.24 -2.64
CA ALA A 196 52.52 -30.10 -1.56
C ALA A 196 51.78 -29.81 -0.23
N ASN A 197 51.50 -30.88 0.53
CA ASN A 197 51.04 -30.86 1.93
C ASN A 197 52.04 -31.69 2.76
N ALA A 198 52.18 -31.41 4.07
CA ALA A 198 51.99 -32.41 5.16
C ALA A 198 52.55 -31.96 6.54
N ASN A 199 51.70 -32.15 7.56
CA ASN A 199 51.93 -32.71 8.91
C ASN A 199 53.13 -32.34 9.81
N SER A 200 52.78 -32.08 11.08
CA SER A 200 53.47 -32.64 12.27
C SER A 200 52.47 -32.82 13.43
N GLU A 201 52.70 -33.74 14.37
CA GLU A 201 51.73 -34.20 15.39
C GLU A 201 52.17 -33.94 16.85
N ALA A 202 51.21 -33.83 17.78
CA ALA A 202 51.21 -34.24 19.22
C ALA A 202 50.08 -33.48 19.97
N VAL A 203 49.20 -33.99 20.85
CA VAL A 203 49.03 -35.21 21.70
C VAL A 203 49.39 -35.01 23.19
N ARG A 204 48.39 -35.24 24.08
CA ARG A 204 48.43 -35.34 25.57
C ARG A 204 48.66 -34.01 26.35
N SER A 205 48.19 -33.84 27.59
CA SER A 205 47.29 -34.65 28.46
C SER A 205 46.80 -33.85 29.68
N SER A 206 45.76 -34.39 30.36
CA SER A 206 45.40 -34.15 31.76
C SER A 206 44.82 -32.78 32.13
N GLY A 207 43.87 -32.79 33.06
CA GLY A 207 43.39 -31.59 33.77
C GLY A 207 43.52 -31.79 35.28
N ASN A 208 43.05 -30.82 36.05
CA ASN A 208 42.66 -31.04 37.45
C ASN A 208 41.48 -30.14 37.82
N SER A 209 40.74 -30.55 38.85
CA SER A 209 39.68 -29.77 39.47
C SER A 209 40.28 -28.68 40.37
N GLU A 210 39.60 -27.54 40.50
CA GLU A 210 39.24 -27.01 41.81
C GLU A 210 38.08 -26.01 41.71
N ALA A 211 37.39 -25.80 42.83
CA ALA A 211 36.28 -24.87 42.96
C ALA A 211 36.56 -23.90 44.11
N VAL A 212 35.94 -22.70 44.11
CA VAL A 212 35.46 -22.00 45.32
C VAL A 212 34.77 -20.66 44.96
N ARG A 213 33.54 -20.49 45.47
CA ARG A 213 32.90 -19.33 46.16
C ARG A 213 33.59 -17.93 46.02
N THR A 214 32.91 -16.77 45.98
CA THR A 214 31.57 -16.40 46.53
C THR A 214 31.07 -15.00 46.07
N ASN A 215 29.75 -14.81 46.00
CA ASN A 215 28.90 -13.61 46.31
C ASN A 215 29.11 -12.17 45.75
N ALA A 216 27.94 -11.49 45.60
CA ALA A 216 27.64 -10.04 45.66
C ALA A 216 28.14 -9.14 44.49
N ASN A 217 27.29 -8.32 43.82
CA ASN A 217 26.42 -7.19 44.26
C ASN A 217 27.22 -5.91 44.67
N SER A 218 26.87 -4.68 44.28
CA SER A 218 25.72 -4.20 43.47
C SER A 218 25.88 -2.74 42.97
N GLU A 219 25.16 -2.41 41.89
CA GLU A 219 24.55 -1.10 41.52
C GLU A 219 25.32 0.24 41.48
N VAL A 220 25.26 0.87 40.29
CA VAL A 220 24.69 2.21 39.97
C VAL A 220 24.96 3.40 40.90
N VAL A 221 25.44 4.53 40.34
CA VAL A 221 24.85 5.91 40.46
C VAL A 221 25.66 6.95 39.64
N ARG A 222 24.99 7.98 39.10
CA ARG A 222 25.60 9.21 38.52
C ARG A 222 25.69 10.32 39.58
N PRO A 223 26.62 11.28 39.47
CA PRO A 223 26.14 12.66 39.32
C PRO A 223 27.01 13.56 38.41
N SER A 224 26.66 14.85 38.37
CA SER A 224 27.22 15.87 37.46
C SER A 224 27.36 17.24 38.15
N GLY A 225 28.32 18.05 37.71
CA GLY A 225 28.14 19.52 37.60
C GLY A 225 29.06 20.42 38.43
N ASN A 226 29.24 21.65 37.92
CA ASN A 226 29.85 22.84 38.54
C ASN A 226 31.38 22.79 38.82
N SER A 227 32.12 23.91 38.81
CA SER A 227 31.77 25.34 38.62
C SER A 227 33.00 26.20 38.21
N ASP A 228 32.75 27.32 37.51
CA ASP A 228 33.55 28.58 37.53
C ASP A 228 35.04 28.55 37.12
N ALA A 229 35.77 29.66 37.00
CA ALA A 229 35.50 30.93 36.29
C ALA A 229 36.86 31.59 35.94
N ALA A 230 36.90 32.54 34.99
CA ALA A 230 38.16 33.09 34.45
C ALA A 230 38.82 34.18 35.31
N ARG A 231 40.17 34.32 35.24
CA ARG A 231 40.90 35.61 35.06
C ARG A 231 42.46 35.55 34.99
N THR A 232 42.99 36.18 33.93
CA THR A 232 44.10 37.17 33.95
C THR A 232 45.60 36.78 34.14
N ALA A 233 46.34 36.96 33.03
CA ALA A 233 47.72 37.50 32.86
C ALA A 233 48.99 36.74 33.34
N GLY A 234 50.02 36.80 32.49
CA GLY A 234 51.43 36.46 32.77
C GLY A 234 52.31 36.65 31.52
N ASN A 235 53.23 37.61 31.54
CA ASN A 235 54.10 37.98 30.39
C ASN A 235 55.54 37.48 30.59
N GLN A 236 56.21 37.07 29.50
CA GLN A 236 57.66 37.25 29.28
C GLN A 236 57.98 37.13 27.78
N ALA A 237 59.07 37.77 27.31
CA ALA A 237 59.32 37.98 25.87
C ALA A 237 60.80 38.26 25.53
N SER A 238 61.17 37.98 24.27
CA SER A 238 62.36 38.46 23.54
C SER A 238 62.09 38.28 22.02
N GLU A 239 62.03 39.37 21.23
CA GLU A 239 63.12 39.95 20.41
C GLU A 239 63.41 39.19 19.08
N GLN A 240 63.54 39.81 17.89
CA GLN A 240 63.38 41.20 17.36
C GLN A 240 62.33 41.17 16.18
N GLY A 241 62.01 42.14 15.31
CA GLY A 241 62.56 43.41 14.76
C GLY A 241 62.76 43.23 13.23
N ARG A 242 62.08 43.85 12.24
CA ARG A 242 61.49 45.20 11.98
C ARG A 242 62.53 46.32 11.73
N PRO A 243 62.36 47.20 10.70
CA PRO A 243 61.19 48.07 10.42
C PRO A 243 60.48 47.80 9.06
N ASP A 244 59.26 48.25 8.72
CA ASP A 244 58.39 49.42 9.01
C ASP A 244 58.63 50.70 8.18
N PHE A 245 57.59 51.16 7.43
CA PHE A 245 57.04 52.53 7.49
C PHE A 245 55.67 52.66 6.74
N SER A 246 55.03 53.84 6.77
CA SER A 246 53.58 54.07 6.62
C SER A 246 53.16 55.01 5.45
N PRO A 247 51.85 55.19 5.13
CA PRO A 247 51.40 55.66 3.80
C PRO A 247 50.89 57.13 3.71
N SER A 248 51.01 57.78 2.54
CA SER A 248 50.13 58.89 2.14
C SER A 248 50.07 59.22 0.62
N GLN A 249 48.88 59.64 0.18
CA GLN A 249 48.50 60.59 -0.89
C GLN A 249 49.22 60.70 -2.27
N ALA A 250 48.47 60.28 -3.30
CA ALA A 250 48.06 61.06 -4.49
C ALA A 250 49.07 61.65 -5.53
N VAL A 251 49.02 61.10 -6.75
CA VAL A 251 49.08 61.87 -8.03
C VAL A 251 48.00 61.30 -8.98
N ALA A 252 47.36 62.13 -9.82
CA ALA A 252 46.27 61.72 -10.71
C ALA A 252 46.71 61.52 -12.18
N GLY A 253 46.16 60.51 -12.87
CA GLY A 253 46.48 60.21 -14.27
C GLY A 253 45.34 59.47 -15.00
N ARG A 254 44.55 60.20 -15.79
CA ARG A 254 43.42 59.68 -16.59
C ARG A 254 43.91 58.71 -17.69
N TYR A 255 43.21 57.59 -17.88
CA TYR A 255 42.43 57.31 -19.10
C TYR A 255 41.45 56.14 -18.87
N ALA A 256 40.45 55.98 -19.75
CA ALA A 256 39.27 55.15 -19.50
C ALA A 256 38.94 54.19 -20.66
N ARG A 257 38.07 53.21 -20.35
CA ARG A 257 37.42 52.24 -21.27
C ARG A 257 38.33 51.25 -22.01
N ARG A 258 38.21 49.98 -21.63
CA ARG A 258 37.80 48.93 -22.59
C ARG A 258 36.92 47.88 -21.93
N GLY A 259 35.64 48.20 -21.77
CA GLY A 259 34.63 47.19 -21.42
C GLY A 259 34.36 46.29 -22.62
N LEU A 260 34.50 44.97 -22.43
CA LEU A 260 34.09 43.95 -23.40
C LEU A 260 33.74 42.65 -22.67
N VAL A 261 32.75 42.75 -21.78
CA VAL A 261 32.00 41.57 -21.31
C VAL A 261 31.33 40.97 -22.54
N ARG A 262 31.51 39.66 -22.77
CA ARG A 262 30.75 38.89 -23.77
C ARG A 262 29.62 38.12 -23.08
N PRO A 263 28.36 38.60 -23.11
CA PRO A 263 27.21 37.74 -22.85
C PRO A 263 26.84 36.85 -24.06
N ASP A 264 25.86 35.98 -23.85
CA ASP A 264 25.01 35.24 -24.80
C ASP A 264 25.58 34.20 -25.78
N GLN A 265 26.85 34.25 -26.21
CA GLN A 265 27.34 33.24 -27.18
C GLN A 265 27.36 31.78 -26.68
N GLN A 266 27.24 31.53 -25.37
CA GLN A 266 27.32 30.19 -24.79
C GLN A 266 25.94 29.53 -24.51
N ILE A 267 24.84 30.28 -24.63
CA ILE A 267 23.48 29.76 -24.35
C ILE A 267 22.86 29.16 -25.61
N VAL A 268 23.04 29.80 -26.77
CA VAL A 268 22.44 29.38 -28.06
C VAL A 268 22.88 27.97 -28.45
N HIS A 269 24.20 27.73 -28.53
CA HIS A 269 24.77 26.43 -28.88
C HIS A 269 24.28 25.28 -28.00
N LYS A 270 23.94 25.51 -26.73
CA LYS A 270 23.45 24.46 -25.84
C LYS A 270 22.05 23.98 -26.20
N ASN A 271 21.20 24.86 -26.74
CA ASN A 271 19.87 24.51 -27.20
C ASN A 271 19.89 23.85 -28.59
N GLU A 272 20.88 24.16 -29.42
CA GLU A 272 21.10 23.51 -30.72
C GLU A 272 21.68 22.11 -30.53
N LEU A 273 22.77 21.96 -29.75
CA LEU A 273 23.36 20.66 -29.44
C LEU A 273 22.37 19.72 -28.73
N ASN A 274 21.48 20.24 -27.89
CA ASN A 274 20.41 19.43 -27.31
C ASN A 274 19.42 18.92 -28.38
N ARG A 275 19.11 19.68 -29.44
CA ARG A 275 18.24 19.23 -30.55
C ARG A 275 18.91 18.19 -31.44
N GLU A 276 20.24 18.26 -31.60
CA GLU A 276 21.02 17.26 -32.34
C GLU A 276 21.15 15.93 -31.59
N LEU A 277 21.00 15.96 -30.25
CA LEU A 277 21.10 14.78 -29.37
C LEU A 277 19.73 14.19 -28.97
N ASP A 278 18.63 14.91 -29.14
CA ASP A 278 17.26 14.47 -28.86
C ASP A 278 16.83 13.37 -29.84
N SER A 279 16.39 12.20 -29.36
CA SER A 279 15.87 11.15 -30.25
C SER A 279 14.44 11.40 -30.72
N GLY A 280 13.74 12.38 -30.13
CA GLY A 280 12.30 12.58 -30.28
C GLY A 280 11.45 11.60 -29.47
N GLU A 281 12.06 10.64 -28.77
CA GLU A 281 11.39 9.72 -27.86
C GLU A 281 11.38 10.28 -26.43
N MET A 282 10.28 10.07 -25.70
CA MET A 282 10.18 10.45 -24.29
C MET A 282 10.22 9.23 -23.39
N ALA A 283 11.08 9.27 -22.38
CA ALA A 283 10.97 8.40 -21.22
C ALA A 283 9.72 8.74 -20.43
N HIS A 284 9.05 7.72 -19.90
CA HIS A 284 8.02 7.84 -18.87
C HIS A 284 8.08 6.60 -17.98
N GLY A 285 8.31 6.79 -16.68
CA GLY A 285 8.37 5.70 -15.72
C GLY A 285 8.78 6.17 -14.33
N ILE A 286 8.98 5.23 -13.41
CA ILE A 286 9.35 5.52 -12.02
C ILE A 286 10.87 5.69 -11.88
N LEU A 287 11.33 6.73 -11.20
CA LEU A 287 12.73 6.91 -10.86
C LEU A 287 13.12 6.01 -9.69
N GLU A 288 14.23 5.31 -9.85
CA GLU A 288 15.00 4.69 -8.77
C GLU A 288 16.37 5.37 -8.68
N VAL A 289 16.70 5.92 -7.50
CA VAL A 289 18.03 6.48 -7.21
C VAL A 289 18.86 5.43 -6.46
N LEU A 290 20.06 5.14 -6.98
CA LEU A 290 20.99 4.16 -6.42
C LEU A 290 22.00 4.83 -5.47
N GLY A 291 22.73 4.03 -4.68
CA GLY A 291 23.62 4.51 -3.62
C GLY A 291 24.69 5.52 -4.07
N ASP A 292 25.19 5.38 -5.30
CA ASP A 292 26.17 6.29 -5.90
C ASP A 292 25.57 7.65 -6.35
N GLY A 293 24.25 7.82 -6.21
CA GLY A 293 23.53 9.06 -6.51
C GLY A 293 23.18 9.30 -7.98
N TYR A 294 23.41 8.34 -8.87
CA TYR A 294 22.74 8.26 -10.18
C TYR A 294 21.45 7.43 -10.06
N GLY A 295 20.63 7.40 -11.11
CA GLY A 295 19.39 6.63 -11.10
C GLY A 295 18.97 6.11 -12.46
N PHE A 296 17.87 5.36 -12.47
CA PHE A 296 17.22 4.85 -13.66
C PHE A 296 15.72 5.12 -13.61
N ILE A 297 15.13 5.51 -14.73
CA ILE A 297 13.68 5.47 -14.94
C ILE A 297 13.33 4.03 -15.34
N ARG A 298 12.58 3.33 -14.50
CA ARG A 298 12.07 1.97 -14.73
C ARG A 298 10.73 2.03 -15.45
N SER A 299 10.61 1.34 -16.58
CA SER A 299 9.34 1.23 -17.33
C SER A 299 8.49 0.02 -16.92
N SER A 300 9.13 -1.05 -16.47
CA SER A 300 8.55 -2.40 -16.47
C SER A 300 8.12 -2.84 -15.07
N ASN A 301 6.88 -2.54 -14.67
CA ASN A 301 6.33 -2.95 -13.35
C ASN A 301 7.24 -2.55 -12.16
N TYR A 302 7.89 -1.39 -12.28
CA TYR A 302 8.87 -0.83 -11.33
C TYR A 302 10.16 -1.64 -11.13
N MET A 303 10.40 -2.65 -11.98
CA MET A 303 11.58 -3.50 -11.98
C MET A 303 12.61 -3.07 -13.04
N PRO A 304 13.89 -3.48 -12.91
CA PRO A 304 14.91 -3.24 -13.94
C PRO A 304 14.57 -3.91 -15.27
N GLY A 305 14.83 -3.22 -16.37
CA GLY A 305 14.67 -3.75 -17.74
C GLY A 305 15.66 -3.14 -18.72
N ASP A 306 15.82 -3.76 -19.89
CA ASP A 306 16.78 -3.27 -20.91
C ASP A 306 16.37 -1.94 -21.57
N ASN A 307 15.13 -1.50 -21.37
CA ASN A 307 14.60 -0.19 -21.81
C ASN A 307 14.78 0.92 -20.76
N ASP A 308 15.40 0.64 -19.61
CA ASP A 308 15.57 1.63 -18.55
C ASP A 308 16.42 2.83 -18.99
N VAL A 309 16.05 4.02 -18.52
CA VAL A 309 16.69 5.28 -18.94
C VAL A 309 17.53 5.84 -17.80
N TYR A 310 18.84 5.98 -18.03
CA TYR A 310 19.79 6.54 -17.08
C TYR A 310 19.49 8.02 -16.77
N VAL A 311 19.54 8.39 -15.48
CA VAL A 311 19.39 9.77 -15.01
C VAL A 311 20.64 10.19 -14.25
N ALA A 312 21.24 11.30 -14.70
CA ALA A 312 22.50 11.78 -14.15
C ALA A 312 22.33 12.35 -12.72
N PRO A 313 23.33 12.20 -11.83
CA PRO A 313 23.31 12.80 -10.48
C PRO A 313 23.06 14.32 -10.49
N SER A 314 23.50 15.01 -11.55
CA SER A 314 23.27 16.43 -11.76
C SER A 314 21.81 16.79 -12.02
N GLN A 315 21.05 15.94 -12.72
CA GLN A 315 19.61 16.11 -12.95
C GLN A 315 18.83 15.83 -11.65
N ILE A 316 19.15 14.72 -10.98
CA ILE A 316 18.54 14.33 -9.70
C ILE A 316 18.68 15.45 -8.66
N ARG A 317 19.91 15.97 -8.48
CA ARG A 317 20.19 17.09 -7.57
C ARG A 317 19.56 18.41 -8.02
N ARG A 318 19.53 18.71 -9.33
CA ARG A 318 18.94 19.96 -9.87
C ARG A 318 17.43 20.03 -9.65
N PHE A 319 16.72 18.90 -9.76
CA PHE A 319 15.26 18.82 -9.69
C PHE A 319 14.71 18.27 -8.36
N ASN A 320 15.58 18.00 -7.38
CA ASN A 320 15.22 17.39 -6.10
C ASN A 320 14.39 16.11 -6.29
N LEU A 321 14.84 15.27 -7.23
CA LEU A 321 14.21 14.00 -7.56
C LEU A 321 14.57 12.94 -6.52
N LYS A 322 13.63 12.05 -6.25
CA LYS A 322 13.72 10.99 -5.25
C LYS A 322 13.27 9.67 -5.88
N THR A 323 13.68 8.54 -5.29
CA THR A 323 13.07 7.24 -5.62
C THR A 323 11.54 7.32 -5.46
N GLY A 324 10.80 6.76 -6.42
CA GLY A 324 9.34 6.81 -6.45
C GLY A 324 8.73 7.89 -7.36
N ASP A 325 9.51 8.87 -7.82
CA ASP A 325 8.98 9.92 -8.69
C ASP A 325 8.69 9.37 -10.08
N ILE A 326 7.49 9.59 -10.63
CA ILE A 326 7.31 9.39 -12.07
C ILE A 326 7.95 10.58 -12.79
N VAL A 327 8.89 10.28 -13.69
CA VAL A 327 9.63 11.26 -14.48
C VAL A 327 9.30 11.08 -15.95
N GLU A 328 8.91 12.19 -16.59
CA GLU A 328 8.68 12.27 -18.03
C GLU A 328 9.75 13.16 -18.67
N GLY A 329 10.27 12.79 -19.85
CA GLY A 329 11.16 13.68 -20.59
C GLY A 329 11.92 13.04 -21.75
N ASN A 330 12.40 13.89 -22.67
CA ASN A 330 13.15 13.48 -23.86
C ASN A 330 14.42 12.70 -23.48
N ILE A 331 14.71 11.64 -24.23
CA ILE A 331 15.94 10.87 -24.11
C ILE A 331 16.95 11.30 -25.19
N ARG A 332 18.24 11.09 -24.90
CA ARG A 332 19.28 11.24 -25.93
C ARG A 332 19.31 10.02 -26.85
N ILE A 333 19.71 10.24 -28.09
CA ILE A 333 20.13 9.17 -29.01
C ILE A 333 21.25 8.35 -28.35
N ARG A 334 21.12 7.02 -28.36
CA ARG A 334 22.12 6.11 -27.78
C ARG A 334 23.41 6.11 -28.58
N SER A 335 24.55 6.32 -27.92
CA SER A 335 25.84 6.05 -28.54
C SER A 335 26.12 4.53 -28.56
N GLN A 336 26.87 4.04 -29.55
CA GLN A 336 27.13 2.59 -29.72
C GLN A 336 27.77 1.91 -28.50
N ASN A 337 28.48 2.67 -27.66
CA ASN A 337 29.14 2.19 -26.45
C ASN A 337 28.23 2.16 -25.20
N GLU A 338 26.94 2.52 -25.32
CA GLU A 338 26.05 2.75 -24.17
C GLU A 338 24.92 1.71 -24.08
N LYS A 339 24.89 0.93 -22.98
CA LYS A 339 23.83 -0.09 -22.75
C LYS A 339 22.44 0.53 -22.61
N PHE A 340 22.33 1.73 -22.04
CA PHE A 340 21.06 2.39 -21.74
C PHE A 340 20.98 3.76 -22.40
N SER A 341 19.77 4.17 -22.81
CA SER A 341 19.49 5.58 -23.12
C SER A 341 19.69 6.44 -21.86
N ALA A 342 19.93 7.74 -22.01
CA ALA A 342 19.91 8.66 -20.87
C ALA A 342 18.87 9.76 -21.08
N LEU A 343 18.33 10.27 -19.98
CA LEU A 343 17.44 11.40 -19.99
C LEU A 343 18.20 12.66 -20.42
N LEU A 344 17.71 13.38 -21.43
CA LEU A 344 18.29 14.64 -21.89
C LEU A 344 17.69 15.82 -21.11
N PHE A 345 16.36 15.86 -21.01
CA PHE A 345 15.61 16.94 -20.37
C PHE A 345 14.44 16.38 -19.54
N VAL A 346 14.24 16.89 -18.33
CA VAL A 346 13.07 16.57 -17.49
C VAL A 346 11.92 17.48 -17.92
N LYS A 347 10.83 16.90 -18.43
CA LYS A 347 9.63 17.61 -18.91
C LYS A 347 8.57 17.75 -17.82
N SER A 348 8.30 16.67 -17.07
CA SER A 348 7.39 16.69 -15.92
C SER A 348 7.85 15.73 -14.81
N VAL A 349 7.43 16.01 -13.58
CA VAL A 349 7.66 15.16 -12.41
C VAL A 349 6.33 14.94 -11.71
N ASN A 350 5.87 13.69 -11.60
CA ASN A 350 4.53 13.31 -11.10
C ASN A 350 3.36 14.01 -11.83
N GLY A 351 3.58 14.50 -13.06
CA GLY A 351 2.60 15.27 -13.83
C GLY A 351 2.52 16.77 -13.48
N ILE A 352 3.44 17.30 -12.68
CA ILE A 352 3.60 18.75 -12.42
C ILE A 352 4.94 19.26 -12.96
N ASP A 353 5.13 20.58 -12.97
CA ASP A 353 6.34 21.22 -13.47
C ASP A 353 7.58 20.88 -12.61
N PRO A 354 8.76 20.62 -13.20
CA PRO A 354 9.96 20.26 -12.45
C PRO A 354 10.51 21.35 -11.50
N GLU A 355 10.18 22.62 -11.69
CA GLU A 355 10.54 23.72 -10.78
C GLU A 355 9.51 23.88 -9.64
N GLU A 356 8.24 23.49 -9.86
CA GLU A 356 7.23 23.39 -8.80
C GLU A 356 7.50 22.18 -7.90
N SER A 357 7.79 21.02 -8.48
CA SER A 357 8.06 19.77 -7.75
C SER A 357 9.21 19.87 -6.74
N LYS A 358 10.14 20.83 -6.90
CA LYS A 358 11.21 21.11 -5.92
C LYS A 358 10.70 21.59 -4.57
N ARG A 359 9.52 22.22 -4.53
CA ARG A 359 8.96 22.95 -3.37
C ARG A 359 8.08 22.09 -2.46
N ARG A 360 7.86 20.82 -2.83
CA ARG A 360 7.14 19.85 -2.00
C ARG A 360 7.85 19.58 -0.67
N TYR A 361 7.09 19.15 0.32
CA TYR A 361 7.62 18.68 1.60
C TYR A 361 8.32 17.32 1.42
N ASN A 362 9.10 16.90 2.41
CA ASN A 362 9.48 15.49 2.53
C ASN A 362 8.41 14.75 3.33
N PHE A 363 8.07 13.53 2.90
CA PHE A 363 7.02 12.73 3.52
C PHE A 363 7.23 12.48 5.03
N GLU A 364 8.50 12.45 5.48
CA GLU A 364 8.85 12.24 6.88
C GLU A 364 8.80 13.53 7.73
N ASP A 365 8.81 14.71 7.09
CA ASP A 365 8.72 16.03 7.75
C ASP A 365 7.27 16.53 7.90
N MET A 366 6.30 15.86 7.27
CA MET A 366 4.87 16.21 7.31
C MET A 366 4.21 15.75 8.63
N THR A 367 3.24 16.52 9.14
CA THR A 367 2.63 16.28 10.45
C THR A 367 1.55 15.20 10.38
N PRO A 368 1.75 14.01 10.99
CA PRO A 368 0.71 12.99 11.05
C PRO A 368 -0.46 13.44 11.94
N ILE A 369 -1.68 13.20 11.46
CA ILE A 369 -2.93 13.34 12.22
C ILE A 369 -3.76 12.06 12.10
N PHE A 370 -4.84 11.97 12.90
CA PHE A 370 -5.85 10.92 12.71
C PHE A 370 -6.61 11.17 11.39
N PRO A 371 -7.18 10.12 10.77
CA PRO A 371 -8.18 10.28 9.72
C PRO A 371 -9.40 11.08 10.22
N ASP A 372 -9.77 12.12 9.48
CA ASP A 372 -10.89 13.03 9.78
C ASP A 372 -11.82 13.27 8.56
N ASP A 373 -11.49 12.70 7.40
CA ASP A 373 -12.32 12.61 6.20
C ASP A 373 -12.52 11.13 5.83
N ARG A 374 -13.74 10.74 5.43
CA ARG A 374 -14.18 9.35 5.28
C ARG A 374 -14.31 8.94 3.81
N ILE A 375 -13.58 7.88 3.46
CA ILE A 375 -13.67 7.22 2.16
C ILE A 375 -14.95 6.36 2.17
N ARG A 376 -16.04 6.91 1.62
CA ARG A 376 -17.34 6.22 1.57
C ARG A 376 -17.27 5.02 0.63
N LEU A 377 -17.69 3.86 1.11
CA LEU A 377 -17.71 2.60 0.37
C LEU A 377 -19.13 2.21 -0.07
N GLU A 378 -20.16 2.70 0.62
CA GLU A 378 -21.54 2.64 0.18
C GLU A 378 -21.74 3.45 -1.11
N LYS A 379 -22.45 2.86 -2.07
CA LYS A 379 -22.89 3.47 -3.34
C LYS A 379 -24.26 2.88 -3.72
N PRO A 380 -25.01 3.49 -4.65
CA PRO A 380 -26.25 2.88 -5.15
C PRO A 380 -26.00 1.47 -5.69
N GLY A 381 -26.68 0.47 -5.15
CA GLY A 381 -26.47 -0.94 -5.50
C GLY A 381 -25.16 -1.56 -4.95
N ALA A 382 -24.58 -0.99 -3.89
CA ALA A 382 -23.45 -1.59 -3.18
C ALA A 382 -23.76 -2.98 -2.61
N SER A 383 -22.72 -3.80 -2.47
CA SER A 383 -22.80 -5.03 -1.71
C SER A 383 -23.05 -4.75 -0.23
N ILE A 384 -23.59 -5.76 0.48
CA ILE A 384 -23.70 -5.71 1.94
C ILE A 384 -22.30 -5.66 2.58
N ALA A 385 -21.27 -6.21 1.92
CA ALA A 385 -19.88 -6.09 2.38
C ALA A 385 -19.42 -4.63 2.50
N MET A 386 -19.66 -3.83 1.47
CA MET A 386 -19.31 -2.41 1.47
C MET A 386 -20.15 -1.62 2.47
N ARG A 387 -21.45 -1.88 2.56
CA ARG A 387 -22.35 -1.24 3.54
C ARG A 387 -21.97 -1.53 4.99
N VAL A 388 -21.67 -2.80 5.31
CA VAL A 388 -21.17 -3.24 6.62
C VAL A 388 -19.83 -2.57 6.94
N MET A 389 -18.88 -2.57 6.00
CA MET A 389 -17.55 -1.99 6.18
C MET A 389 -17.63 -0.48 6.44
N ASP A 390 -18.41 0.26 5.65
CA ASP A 390 -18.56 1.72 5.76
C ASP A 390 -19.16 2.18 7.10
N LEU A 391 -20.02 1.36 7.73
CA LEU A 391 -20.66 1.69 9.01
C LEU A 391 -19.93 1.12 10.23
N MET A 392 -19.51 -0.15 10.20
CA MET A 392 -18.93 -0.83 11.37
C MET A 392 -17.40 -0.68 11.47
N CYS A 393 -16.72 -0.43 10.36
CA CYS A 393 -15.25 -0.31 10.25
C CYS A 393 -14.87 0.83 9.28
N PRO A 394 -15.34 2.08 9.51
CA PRO A 394 -15.24 3.18 8.57
C PRO A 394 -13.78 3.45 8.16
N VAL A 395 -13.52 3.54 6.86
CA VAL A 395 -12.18 3.80 6.33
C VAL A 395 -12.01 5.31 6.14
N GLY A 396 -11.08 5.92 6.87
CA GLY A 396 -10.69 7.30 6.67
C GLY A 396 -9.55 7.49 5.66
N LYS A 397 -9.34 8.73 5.25
CA LYS A 397 -8.11 9.16 4.57
C LYS A 397 -6.94 9.08 5.56
N GLY A 398 -5.90 8.32 5.21
CA GLY A 398 -4.80 8.03 6.12
C GLY A 398 -4.97 6.78 7.01
N GLN A 399 -5.92 5.89 6.72
CA GLN A 399 -6.16 4.69 7.54
C GLN A 399 -5.02 3.67 7.42
N ARG A 400 -4.68 2.99 8.53
CA ARG A 400 -3.88 1.76 8.59
C ARG A 400 -4.81 0.58 8.91
N GLY A 401 -5.50 0.09 7.88
CA GLY A 401 -6.50 -0.95 8.02
C GLY A 401 -5.99 -2.35 7.71
N MET A 402 -6.48 -3.33 8.46
CA MET A 402 -6.19 -4.75 8.24
C MET A 402 -7.47 -5.51 7.89
N ILE A 403 -7.48 -6.18 6.74
CA ILE A 403 -8.51 -7.16 6.37
C ILE A 403 -7.98 -8.53 6.80
N VAL A 404 -8.38 -8.95 8.00
CA VAL A 404 -7.92 -10.19 8.64
C VAL A 404 -8.77 -11.33 8.11
N SER A 405 -8.20 -12.26 7.33
CA SER A 405 -8.96 -13.30 6.63
C SER A 405 -8.30 -14.67 6.78
N PRO A 406 -9.04 -15.71 7.20
CA PRO A 406 -8.65 -17.07 6.95
C PRO A 406 -8.75 -17.39 5.44
N PRO A 407 -8.06 -18.45 4.96
CA PRO A 407 -8.16 -18.88 3.56
C PRO A 407 -9.60 -19.13 3.11
N LYS A 408 -9.90 -18.79 1.85
CA LYS A 408 -11.22 -18.95 1.19
C LYS A 408 -12.39 -18.11 1.74
N ALA A 409 -12.22 -17.30 2.78
CA ALA A 409 -13.31 -16.51 3.39
C ALA A 409 -13.79 -15.27 2.60
N GLY A 410 -13.35 -15.08 1.36
CA GLY A 410 -13.81 -13.99 0.46
C GLY A 410 -12.88 -12.77 0.32
N LYS A 411 -11.67 -12.80 0.93
CA LYS A 411 -10.57 -11.81 0.81
C LYS A 411 -10.55 -11.04 -0.52
N THR A 412 -10.29 -11.77 -1.62
CA THR A 412 -10.05 -11.20 -2.95
C THR A 412 -11.30 -10.50 -3.51
N THR A 413 -12.51 -11.02 -3.23
CA THR A 413 -13.78 -10.38 -3.60
C THR A 413 -13.99 -9.07 -2.85
N LEU A 414 -13.77 -9.07 -1.54
CA LEU A 414 -13.92 -7.89 -0.68
C LEU A 414 -12.97 -6.77 -1.14
N MET A 415 -11.69 -7.08 -1.40
CA MET A 415 -10.72 -6.09 -1.89
C MET A 415 -11.11 -5.48 -3.24
N LYS A 416 -11.58 -6.30 -4.19
CA LYS A 416 -12.12 -5.81 -5.48
C LYS A 416 -13.35 -4.92 -5.31
N GLU A 417 -14.22 -5.22 -4.35
CA GLU A 417 -15.38 -4.39 -4.05
C GLU A 417 -14.98 -3.03 -3.45
N VAL A 418 -14.02 -2.99 -2.52
CA VAL A 418 -13.42 -1.74 -2.02
C VAL A 418 -12.89 -0.91 -3.17
N ALA A 419 -12.02 -1.49 -4.01
CA ALA A 419 -11.45 -0.80 -5.18
C ALA A 419 -12.53 -0.23 -6.11
N LYS A 420 -13.57 -1.02 -6.42
CA LYS A 420 -14.71 -0.62 -7.26
C LYS A 420 -15.67 0.36 -6.58
N SER A 421 -15.60 0.57 -5.27
CA SER A 421 -16.36 1.62 -4.56
C SER A 421 -15.55 2.91 -4.45
N VAL A 422 -14.27 2.84 -4.09
CA VAL A 422 -13.36 3.99 -4.02
C VAL A 422 -13.27 4.67 -5.39
N LYS A 423 -13.05 3.91 -6.47
CA LYS A 423 -13.05 4.42 -7.86
C LYS A 423 -14.36 5.12 -8.26
N ALA A 424 -15.49 4.78 -7.65
CA ALA A 424 -16.81 5.34 -7.98
C ALA A 424 -17.16 6.57 -7.14
N ASN A 425 -16.83 6.55 -5.85
CA ASN A 425 -17.21 7.57 -4.87
C ASN A 425 -16.13 8.63 -4.65
N ASN A 426 -14.86 8.28 -4.86
CA ASN A 426 -13.69 9.10 -4.58
C ASN A 426 -12.67 9.00 -5.74
N PRO A 427 -13.04 9.42 -6.97
CA PRO A 427 -12.21 9.26 -8.17
C PRO A 427 -10.87 10.02 -8.12
N ASP A 428 -10.76 11.03 -7.25
CA ASP A 428 -9.54 11.81 -7.03
C ASP A 428 -8.47 11.07 -6.19
N ILE A 429 -8.85 9.98 -5.51
CA ILE A 429 -7.90 9.14 -4.76
C ILE A 429 -7.09 8.31 -5.76
N HIS A 430 -5.76 8.40 -5.66
CA HIS A 430 -4.83 7.59 -6.45
C HIS A 430 -4.76 6.18 -5.87
N LEU A 431 -5.39 5.23 -6.54
CA LEU A 431 -5.54 3.85 -6.07
C LEU A 431 -4.40 2.98 -6.59
N ILE A 432 -3.65 2.38 -5.67
CA ILE A 432 -2.57 1.45 -5.97
C ILE A 432 -2.97 0.06 -5.45
N ILE A 433 -3.02 -0.95 -6.31
CA ILE A 433 -3.22 -2.33 -5.90
C ILE A 433 -1.88 -3.04 -5.99
N LEU A 434 -1.39 -3.54 -4.85
CA LEU A 434 -0.09 -4.20 -4.71
C LEU A 434 -0.30 -5.67 -4.36
N LEU A 435 0.04 -6.56 -5.30
CA LEU A 435 -0.14 -8.01 -5.16
C LEU A 435 1.23 -8.68 -4.98
N ILE A 436 1.40 -9.47 -3.92
CA ILE A 436 2.67 -10.06 -3.51
C ILE A 436 2.49 -11.55 -3.23
N ASP A 437 3.21 -12.40 -3.95
CA ASP A 437 3.20 -13.87 -3.80
C ASP A 437 1.77 -14.45 -3.99
N GLU A 438 0.98 -13.84 -4.87
CA GLU A 438 -0.37 -14.29 -5.22
C GLU A 438 -0.41 -14.81 -6.67
N ARG A 439 -1.48 -15.53 -7.05
CA ARG A 439 -1.50 -16.32 -8.28
C ARG A 439 -1.61 -15.48 -9.56
N PRO A 440 -0.96 -15.87 -10.68
CA PRO A 440 -1.05 -15.17 -11.97
C PRO A 440 -2.49 -14.95 -12.45
N GLU A 441 -3.41 -15.90 -12.24
CA GLU A 441 -4.82 -15.76 -12.60
C GLU A 441 -5.57 -14.77 -11.69
N GLU A 442 -5.27 -14.74 -10.39
CA GLU A 442 -5.85 -13.75 -9.46
C GLU A 442 -5.33 -12.33 -9.77
N VAL A 443 -4.05 -12.19 -10.14
CA VAL A 443 -3.46 -10.94 -10.64
C VAL A 443 -4.16 -10.48 -11.93
N THR A 444 -4.40 -11.38 -12.88
CA THR A 444 -5.00 -11.05 -14.19
C THR A 444 -6.45 -10.57 -14.03
N ASP A 445 -7.26 -11.32 -13.27
CA ASP A 445 -8.64 -10.97 -12.92
C ASP A 445 -8.72 -9.62 -12.17
N ILE A 446 -7.79 -9.33 -11.26
CA ILE A 446 -7.70 -8.00 -10.61
C ILE A 446 -7.37 -6.89 -11.62
N ARG A 447 -6.43 -7.11 -12.55
CA ARG A 447 -6.03 -6.12 -13.57
C ARG A 447 -7.19 -5.76 -14.50
N GLU A 448 -7.84 -6.77 -15.10
CA GLU A 448 -8.98 -6.57 -16.00
C GLU A 448 -10.18 -5.93 -15.28
N ALA A 449 -10.37 -6.23 -13.99
CA ALA A 449 -11.46 -5.68 -13.20
C ALA A 449 -11.27 -4.22 -12.76
N LEU A 450 -10.05 -3.66 -12.79
CA LEU A 450 -9.66 -2.40 -12.13
C LEU A 450 -8.88 -1.40 -13.01
N GLU A 451 -9.18 -1.29 -14.30
CA GLU A 451 -8.58 -0.25 -15.15
C GLU A 451 -9.02 1.18 -14.76
N GLY A 452 -8.14 2.19 -14.84
CA GLY A 452 -8.52 3.60 -14.65
C GLY A 452 -7.34 4.57 -14.70
N PRO A 453 -7.57 5.88 -14.88
CA PRO A 453 -6.49 6.87 -15.01
C PRO A 453 -5.72 7.10 -13.70
N ASN A 454 -6.40 6.96 -12.56
CA ASN A 454 -5.85 7.08 -11.20
C ASN A 454 -5.70 5.68 -10.55
N VAL A 455 -5.47 4.63 -11.34
CA VAL A 455 -5.33 3.25 -10.84
C VAL A 455 -4.05 2.60 -11.35
N GLU A 456 -3.17 2.21 -10.41
CA GLU A 456 -1.93 1.48 -10.68
C GLU A 456 -2.07 0.05 -10.12
N VAL A 457 -1.98 -0.99 -10.96
CA VAL A 457 -1.92 -2.40 -10.50
C VAL A 457 -0.50 -2.92 -10.64
N ILE A 458 0.14 -3.15 -9.51
CA ILE A 458 1.55 -3.55 -9.36
C ILE A 458 1.57 -4.94 -8.73
N TYR A 459 2.40 -5.84 -9.24
CA TYR A 459 2.36 -7.24 -8.82
C TYR A 459 3.72 -7.93 -8.81
N SER A 460 3.83 -8.98 -8.00
CA SER A 460 4.85 -10.02 -8.04
C SER A 460 4.13 -11.33 -7.75
N THR A 461 4.11 -12.27 -8.70
CA THR A 461 3.47 -13.57 -8.50
C THR A 461 4.33 -14.48 -7.61
N PHE A 462 3.79 -15.63 -7.18
CA PHE A 462 4.53 -16.63 -6.40
C PHE A 462 5.70 -17.29 -7.18
N ASP A 463 5.78 -17.09 -8.50
CA ASP A 463 6.86 -17.60 -9.35
C ASP A 463 8.16 -16.80 -9.20
N GLU A 464 8.07 -15.58 -8.67
CA GLU A 464 9.19 -14.65 -8.48
C GLU A 464 9.95 -14.89 -7.16
N LEU A 465 11.19 -14.42 -7.09
CA LEU A 465 12.02 -14.57 -5.89
C LEU A 465 11.58 -13.62 -4.73
N PRO A 466 11.84 -13.97 -3.45
CA PRO A 466 11.54 -13.09 -2.30
C PRO A 466 12.13 -11.68 -2.40
N GLU A 467 13.33 -11.54 -3.01
CA GLU A 467 13.97 -10.25 -3.29
C GLU A 467 13.16 -9.39 -4.27
N HIS A 468 12.48 -10.02 -5.24
CA HIS A 468 11.57 -9.35 -6.17
C HIS A 468 10.35 -8.81 -5.41
N HIS A 469 9.73 -9.62 -4.55
CA HIS A 469 8.60 -9.20 -3.70
C HIS A 469 8.96 -7.96 -2.85
N LYS A 470 10.12 -8.01 -2.17
CA LYS A 470 10.65 -6.91 -1.36
C LYS A 470 10.84 -5.64 -2.20
N ARG A 471 11.54 -5.76 -3.33
CA ARG A 471 11.87 -4.63 -4.22
C ARG A 471 10.64 -3.94 -4.80
N VAL A 472 9.66 -4.71 -5.27
CA VAL A 472 8.40 -4.18 -5.80
C VAL A 472 7.64 -3.41 -4.71
N ALA A 473 7.59 -3.93 -3.48
CA ALA A 473 6.96 -3.22 -2.35
C ALA A 473 7.72 -1.94 -1.95
N GLU A 474 9.05 -1.95 -1.92
CA GLU A 474 9.89 -0.77 -1.62
C GLU A 474 9.70 0.35 -2.66
N MET A 475 9.67 0.02 -3.96
CA MET A 475 9.36 1.00 -5.02
C MET A 475 7.93 1.52 -4.91
N THR A 476 6.97 0.66 -4.57
CA THR A 476 5.54 1.02 -4.44
C THR A 476 5.28 1.97 -3.26
N ILE A 477 5.92 1.76 -2.11
CA ILE A 477 5.71 2.66 -0.97
C ILE A 477 6.34 4.03 -1.21
N GLU A 478 7.55 4.09 -1.79
CA GLU A 478 8.16 5.37 -2.13
C GLU A 478 7.37 6.11 -3.22
N ARG A 479 6.82 5.40 -4.23
CA ARG A 479 5.85 5.96 -5.19
C ARG A 479 4.68 6.66 -4.50
N ALA A 480 4.04 5.96 -3.55
CA ALA A 480 2.91 6.50 -2.80
C ALA A 480 3.32 7.73 -1.97
N LYS A 481 4.50 7.73 -1.34
CA LYS A 481 5.04 8.88 -0.61
C LYS A 481 5.20 10.10 -1.50
N ARG A 482 5.77 9.97 -2.71
CA ARG A 482 5.95 11.13 -3.62
C ARG A 482 4.63 11.78 -4.02
N LEU A 483 3.57 10.99 -4.20
CA LEU A 483 2.22 11.48 -4.49
C LEU A 483 1.61 12.25 -3.31
N VAL A 484 1.84 11.80 -2.06
CA VAL A 484 1.40 12.51 -0.85
C VAL A 484 2.24 13.77 -0.58
N GLU A 485 3.55 13.76 -0.88
CA GLU A 485 4.37 14.99 -0.90
C GLU A 485 3.80 16.03 -1.89
N SER A 486 3.16 15.58 -2.96
CA SER A 486 2.39 16.38 -3.92
C SER A 486 0.92 16.64 -3.52
N LYS A 487 0.59 16.45 -2.23
CA LYS A 487 -0.73 16.67 -1.61
C LYS A 487 -1.90 15.86 -2.18
N ARG A 488 -1.64 14.73 -2.85
CA ARG A 488 -2.70 13.82 -3.30
C ARG A 488 -3.11 12.87 -2.18
N ASP A 489 -4.37 12.42 -2.25
CA ASP A 489 -4.84 11.28 -1.47
C ASP A 489 -4.49 9.98 -2.21
N VAL A 490 -3.86 9.04 -1.50
CA VAL A 490 -3.34 7.80 -2.07
C VAL A 490 -3.85 6.62 -1.24
N MET A 491 -4.30 5.56 -1.90
CA MET A 491 -4.78 4.36 -1.24
C MET A 491 -4.06 3.13 -1.78
N ILE A 492 -3.29 2.44 -0.95
CA ILE A 492 -2.71 1.13 -1.29
C ILE A 492 -3.65 0.02 -0.78
N LEU A 493 -4.04 -0.87 -1.68
CA LEU A 493 -4.64 -2.17 -1.35
C LEU A 493 -3.54 -3.23 -1.48
N LEU A 494 -3.03 -3.74 -0.36
CA LEU A 494 -1.94 -4.72 -0.32
C LEU A 494 -2.50 -6.12 -0.07
N ASP A 495 -2.25 -7.04 -1.00
CA ASP A 495 -2.51 -8.47 -0.84
C ASP A 495 -1.20 -9.27 -0.94
N SER A 496 -0.50 -9.63 0.15
CA SER A 496 -0.85 -9.46 1.57
C SER A 496 0.35 -9.02 2.43
N ILE A 497 0.10 -8.42 3.60
CA ILE A 497 1.18 -8.07 4.55
C ILE A 497 1.88 -9.32 5.10
N THR A 498 1.14 -10.42 5.25
CA THR A 498 1.67 -11.70 5.72
C THR A 498 2.68 -12.28 4.74
N ARG A 499 2.33 -12.37 3.45
CA ARG A 499 3.24 -12.83 2.38
C ARG A 499 4.45 -11.91 2.22
N LEU A 500 4.25 -10.59 2.25
CA LEU A 500 5.35 -9.62 2.21
C LEU A 500 6.32 -9.80 3.40
N THR A 501 5.80 -10.02 4.62
CA THR A 501 6.63 -10.25 5.81
C THR A 501 7.39 -11.58 5.74
N ARG A 502 6.79 -12.62 5.16
CA ARG A 502 7.49 -13.88 4.85
C ARG A 502 8.65 -13.66 3.88
N ALA A 503 8.48 -12.83 2.85
CA ALA A 503 9.56 -12.50 1.92
C ALA A 503 10.74 -11.83 2.63
N TYR A 504 10.49 -10.79 3.44
CA TYR A 504 11.55 -10.15 4.24
C TYR A 504 12.26 -11.15 5.18
N ASN A 505 11.52 -12.09 5.79
CA ASN A 505 12.11 -13.12 6.65
C ASN A 505 12.97 -14.16 5.91
N LEU A 506 12.92 -14.21 4.59
CA LEU A 506 13.81 -15.02 3.75
C LEU A 506 15.01 -14.21 3.22
N THR A 507 14.84 -12.90 2.99
CA THR A 507 15.88 -12.04 2.41
C THR A 507 16.79 -11.32 3.43
N GLU A 508 16.30 -11.06 4.66
CA GLU A 508 17.08 -10.35 5.67
C GLU A 508 18.11 -11.28 6.35
N PRO A 509 19.35 -10.83 6.60
CA PRO A 509 20.33 -11.64 7.31
C PRO A 509 19.90 -11.84 8.78
N SER A 510 19.89 -13.09 9.25
CA SER A 510 19.36 -13.37 10.59
C SER A 510 20.16 -12.70 11.70
N SER A 511 19.44 -12.17 12.69
CA SER A 511 19.96 -11.58 13.91
C SER A 511 20.46 -12.59 14.95
N GLY A 512 20.35 -13.89 14.66
CA GLY A 512 20.61 -14.96 15.63
C GLY A 512 19.56 -15.04 16.74
N ARG A 513 18.42 -14.36 16.59
CA ARG A 513 17.28 -14.38 17.51
C ARG A 513 16.02 -14.71 16.72
N THR A 514 15.15 -15.53 17.29
CA THR A 514 13.94 -15.99 16.61
C THR A 514 12.76 -15.92 17.57
N LEU A 515 11.66 -15.33 17.09
CA LEU A 515 10.37 -15.31 17.77
C LEU A 515 9.66 -16.67 17.59
N SER A 516 8.52 -16.82 18.26
CA SER A 516 7.62 -17.95 18.00
C SER A 516 7.28 -18.05 16.50
N GLY A 517 7.22 -19.26 15.96
CA GLY A 517 6.91 -19.50 14.56
C GLY A 517 8.07 -19.37 13.56
N GLY A 518 9.30 -19.06 13.99
CA GLY A 518 10.47 -18.99 13.09
C GLY A 518 10.74 -17.61 12.48
N LEU A 519 10.12 -16.56 13.03
CA LEU A 519 10.21 -15.18 12.56
C LEU A 519 11.39 -14.45 13.23
N ASP A 520 12.28 -13.83 12.44
CA ASP A 520 13.36 -12.98 12.97
C ASP A 520 12.82 -11.58 13.31
N PRO A 521 13.13 -11.01 14.50
CA PRO A 521 12.72 -9.64 14.85
C PRO A 521 13.12 -8.57 13.83
N VAL A 522 14.24 -8.76 13.11
CA VAL A 522 14.71 -7.80 12.09
C VAL A 522 13.79 -7.82 10.86
N ALA A 523 13.28 -8.98 10.46
CA ALA A 523 12.39 -9.13 9.31
C ALA A 523 11.06 -8.38 9.44
N LEU A 524 10.62 -8.09 10.68
CA LEU A 524 9.43 -7.26 10.94
C LEU A 524 9.67 -5.76 10.70
N HIS A 525 10.91 -5.27 10.75
CA HIS A 525 11.20 -3.83 10.78
C HIS A 525 10.72 -3.09 9.53
N MET A 526 11.07 -3.58 8.34
CA MET A 526 10.72 -2.94 7.07
C MET A 526 9.23 -3.10 6.72
N PRO A 527 8.61 -4.29 6.85
CA PRO A 527 7.14 -4.45 6.78
C PRO A 527 6.35 -3.54 7.75
N LYS A 528 6.81 -3.38 9.00
CA LYS A 528 6.19 -2.42 9.94
C LYS A 528 6.36 -0.97 9.50
N ARG A 529 7.48 -0.59 8.90
CA ARG A 529 7.67 0.75 8.31
C ARG A 529 6.82 0.96 7.07
N PHE A 530 6.61 -0.06 6.24
CA PHE A 530 5.69 -0.01 5.09
C PHE A 530 4.26 0.28 5.57
N PHE A 531 3.72 -0.54 6.49
CA PHE A 531 2.34 -0.37 6.97
C PHE A 531 2.17 0.88 7.85
N GLY A 532 3.16 1.16 8.70
CA GLY A 532 3.23 2.36 9.54
C GLY A 532 3.34 3.67 8.77
N ALA A 533 3.74 3.65 7.50
CA ALA A 533 3.78 4.83 6.65
C ALA A 533 2.40 5.40 6.32
N ALA A 534 1.31 4.63 6.43
CA ALA A 534 -0.04 5.16 6.24
C ALA A 534 -0.44 6.13 7.36
N ARG A 535 -0.78 7.37 6.97
CA ARG A 535 -1.14 8.50 7.84
C ARG A 535 -1.87 9.57 7.05
N ASN A 536 -2.71 10.33 7.74
CA ASN A 536 -3.30 11.57 7.25
C ASN A 536 -2.32 12.72 7.53
N MET A 537 -2.16 13.68 6.60
CA MET A 537 -1.18 14.77 6.74
C MET A 537 -1.85 16.13 6.90
N ARG A 538 -1.45 16.89 7.92
CA ARG A 538 -1.99 18.23 8.18
C ARG A 538 -1.71 19.23 7.04
N GLU A 539 -0.61 19.05 6.34
CA GLU A 539 -0.18 19.92 5.24
C GLU A 539 -0.93 19.65 3.92
N GLY A 540 -1.73 18.58 3.87
CA GLY A 540 -2.53 18.15 2.73
C GLY A 540 -2.05 16.84 2.10
N GLY A 541 -2.98 16.04 1.59
CA GLY A 541 -2.74 14.68 1.10
C GLY A 541 -2.74 13.64 2.23
N SER A 542 -2.91 12.37 1.85
CA SER A 542 -3.01 11.26 2.81
C SER A 542 -2.53 9.95 2.19
N LEU A 543 -1.95 9.07 3.02
CA LEU A 543 -1.65 7.69 2.61
C LEU A 543 -2.53 6.72 3.41
N THR A 544 -3.56 6.16 2.77
CA THR A 544 -4.31 5.02 3.28
C THR A 544 -3.64 3.72 2.84
N ILE A 545 -3.49 2.75 3.74
CA ILE A 545 -3.12 1.38 3.40
C ILE A 545 -4.17 0.45 4.02
N LEU A 546 -4.85 -0.31 3.17
CA LEU A 546 -5.62 -1.49 3.59
C LEU A 546 -4.85 -2.73 3.16
N ALA A 547 -4.32 -3.47 4.12
CA ALA A 547 -3.57 -4.69 3.86
C ALA A 547 -4.35 -5.93 4.32
N THR A 548 -4.33 -7.00 3.54
CA THR A 548 -4.85 -8.30 4.00
C THR A 548 -3.84 -8.97 4.92
N ALA A 549 -4.33 -9.63 5.96
CA ALA A 549 -3.54 -10.46 6.86
C ALA A 549 -4.15 -11.86 6.92
N LEU A 550 -3.33 -12.89 6.76
CA LEU A 550 -3.77 -14.29 6.83
C LEU A 550 -3.76 -14.78 8.28
N ILE A 551 -4.83 -15.49 8.67
CA ILE A 551 -4.97 -16.18 9.96
C ILE A 551 -5.47 -17.61 9.74
N GLU A 552 -5.46 -18.46 10.77
CA GLU A 552 -5.94 -19.86 10.69
C GLU A 552 -5.24 -20.71 9.60
N THR A 553 -4.04 -20.32 9.17
CA THR A 553 -3.26 -21.03 8.13
C THR A 553 -2.63 -22.32 8.64
N GLY A 554 -2.63 -22.53 9.96
CA GLY A 554 -1.85 -23.57 10.64
C GLY A 554 -0.38 -23.20 10.90
N SER A 555 0.07 -22.01 10.45
CA SER A 555 1.44 -21.55 10.63
C SER A 555 1.53 -20.52 11.75
N LYS A 556 2.18 -20.87 12.86
CA LYS A 556 2.45 -19.97 14.00
C LYS A 556 3.18 -18.68 13.60
N MET A 557 3.88 -18.68 12.45
CA MET A 557 4.50 -17.49 11.88
C MET A 557 3.44 -16.43 11.52
N ASP A 558 2.33 -16.84 10.89
CA ASP A 558 1.28 -15.93 10.44
C ASP A 558 0.51 -15.34 11.62
N ASP A 559 0.23 -16.17 12.65
CA ASP A 559 -0.42 -15.73 13.90
C ASP A 559 0.40 -14.65 14.61
N VAL A 560 1.73 -14.82 14.69
CA VAL A 560 2.65 -13.83 15.27
C VAL A 560 2.75 -12.57 14.41
N VAL A 561 2.86 -12.71 13.09
CA VAL A 561 2.84 -11.57 12.15
C VAL A 561 1.55 -10.77 12.32
N TYR A 562 0.39 -11.43 12.42
CA TYR A 562 -0.90 -10.77 12.63
C TYR A 562 -0.93 -9.91 13.90
N GLU A 563 -0.61 -10.47 15.07
CA GLU A 563 -0.64 -9.70 16.34
C GLU A 563 0.41 -8.56 16.36
N GLU A 564 1.58 -8.75 15.74
CA GLU A 564 2.61 -7.70 15.60
C GLU A 564 2.16 -6.53 14.69
N PHE A 565 1.29 -6.78 13.70
CA PHE A 565 0.70 -5.74 12.85
C PHE A 565 -0.54 -5.09 13.47
N LYS A 566 -1.35 -5.84 14.20
CA LYS A 566 -2.53 -5.37 14.95
C LYS A 566 -2.19 -4.24 15.94
N GLY A 567 -1.02 -4.30 16.59
CA GLY A 567 -0.51 -3.19 17.40
C GLY A 567 -0.24 -1.90 16.59
N THR A 568 0.17 -2.05 15.32
CA THR A 568 0.55 -0.96 14.39
C THR A 568 -0.65 -0.34 13.66
N GLY A 569 -1.68 -1.14 13.39
CA GLY A 569 -2.92 -0.74 12.72
C GLY A 569 -3.83 0.17 13.55
N ASN A 570 -4.83 0.75 12.91
CA ASN A 570 -5.91 1.50 13.55
C ASN A 570 -7.32 1.13 13.04
N MET A 571 -7.45 0.15 12.15
CA MET A 571 -8.72 -0.44 11.72
C MET A 571 -8.51 -1.95 11.47
N GLU A 572 -9.48 -2.76 11.89
CA GLU A 572 -9.45 -4.22 11.81
C GLU A 572 -10.82 -4.70 11.29
N MET A 573 -10.86 -5.37 10.15
CA MET A 573 -12.04 -6.04 9.60
C MET A 573 -11.75 -7.53 9.52
N ILE A 574 -12.38 -8.32 10.39
CA ILE A 574 -12.10 -9.74 10.56
C ILE A 574 -13.15 -10.57 9.84
N LEU A 575 -12.71 -11.48 8.99
CA LEU A 575 -13.56 -12.46 8.32
C LEU A 575 -13.57 -13.79 9.09
N ASN A 576 -14.75 -14.38 9.24
CA ASN A 576 -15.00 -15.57 10.03
C ASN A 576 -15.22 -16.79 9.12
N ARG A 577 -14.35 -17.79 9.27
CA ARG A 577 -14.40 -19.03 8.50
C ARG A 577 -15.73 -19.76 8.62
N LYS A 578 -16.35 -19.82 9.81
CA LYS A 578 -17.64 -20.49 10.03
C LYS A 578 -18.76 -19.89 9.18
N LEU A 579 -18.79 -18.56 9.03
CA LEU A 579 -19.79 -17.88 8.21
C LEU A 579 -19.60 -18.24 6.73
N SER A 580 -18.36 -18.24 6.25
CA SER A 580 -18.04 -18.64 4.87
C SER A 580 -18.37 -20.12 4.60
N GLU A 581 -18.13 -21.02 5.55
CA GLU A 581 -18.49 -22.45 5.44
C GLU A 581 -20.02 -22.66 5.46
N ARG A 582 -20.76 -21.85 6.23
CA ARG A 582 -22.24 -21.73 6.17
C ARG A 582 -22.77 -21.01 4.91
N ARG A 583 -21.89 -20.53 4.03
CA ARG A 583 -22.19 -19.69 2.84
C ARG A 583 -22.88 -18.34 3.16
N ILE A 584 -22.70 -17.82 4.37
CA ILE A 584 -23.17 -16.49 4.77
C ILE A 584 -22.12 -15.46 4.35
N PHE A 585 -22.53 -14.52 3.48
CA PHE A 585 -21.67 -13.45 2.98
C PHE A 585 -22.36 -12.09 3.18
N PRO A 586 -21.62 -11.01 3.54
CA PRO A 586 -20.19 -10.99 3.79
C PRO A 586 -19.84 -11.71 5.11
N ALA A 587 -18.79 -12.52 5.10
CA ALA A 587 -18.45 -13.41 6.20
C ALA A 587 -17.73 -12.67 7.35
N VAL A 588 -18.30 -11.58 7.88
CA VAL A 588 -17.63 -10.64 8.80
C VAL A 588 -17.95 -10.94 10.26
N ASP A 589 -16.94 -10.97 11.12
CA ASP A 589 -17.10 -10.94 12.57
C ASP A 589 -17.36 -9.50 13.05
N LEU A 590 -18.63 -9.12 13.11
CA LEU A 590 -19.06 -7.76 13.46
C LEU A 590 -18.71 -7.34 14.89
N ALA A 591 -18.51 -8.32 15.79
CA ALA A 591 -18.19 -8.06 17.19
C ALA A 591 -16.70 -7.71 17.38
N LYS A 592 -15.80 -8.45 16.72
CA LYS A 592 -14.35 -8.20 16.78
C LYS A 592 -13.87 -7.07 15.86
N SER A 593 -14.57 -6.82 14.75
CA SER A 593 -14.17 -5.80 13.77
C SER A 593 -14.45 -4.38 14.27
N GLY A 594 -13.63 -3.41 13.89
CA GLY A 594 -13.81 -2.00 14.25
C GLY A 594 -12.72 -1.04 13.76
N THR A 595 -12.79 0.21 14.21
CA THR A 595 -11.86 1.28 13.86
C THR A 595 -11.58 2.16 15.06
N ARG A 596 -10.31 2.50 15.30
CA ARG A 596 -9.90 3.40 16.39
C ARG A 596 -10.18 4.84 15.95
N ARG A 597 -10.90 5.61 16.78
CA ARG A 597 -11.38 6.97 16.49
C ARG A 597 -12.40 7.04 15.35
N ASP A 598 -13.31 6.07 15.30
CA ASP A 598 -14.50 6.12 14.44
C ASP A 598 -15.43 7.31 14.74
N ASP A 599 -15.32 7.92 15.93
CA ASP A 599 -15.96 9.20 16.29
C ASP A 599 -15.59 10.39 15.38
N LEU A 600 -14.48 10.30 14.63
CA LEU A 600 -14.06 11.30 13.64
C LEU A 600 -14.62 11.05 12.24
N LEU A 601 -15.17 9.86 11.96
CA LEU A 601 -15.56 9.41 10.62
C LEU A 601 -17.08 9.16 10.49
N LEU A 602 -17.74 8.82 11.59
CA LEU A 602 -19.19 8.57 11.65
C LEU A 602 -19.94 9.83 12.09
N THR A 603 -21.12 10.08 11.50
CA THR A 603 -22.06 11.07 12.02
C THR A 603 -22.62 10.65 13.40
N PRO A 604 -23.11 11.57 14.25
CA PRO A 604 -23.67 11.21 15.57
C PRO A 604 -24.77 10.13 15.51
N ASP A 605 -25.57 10.13 14.45
CA ASP A 605 -26.62 9.13 14.20
C ASP A 605 -26.07 7.74 13.86
N GLU A 606 -24.98 7.68 13.10
CA GLU A 606 -24.24 6.44 12.85
C GLU A 606 -23.53 5.95 14.11
N GLN A 607 -22.93 6.85 14.91
CA GLN A 607 -22.27 6.52 16.17
C GLN A 607 -23.25 5.91 17.18
N GLU A 608 -24.45 6.48 17.35
CA GLU A 608 -25.50 5.94 18.22
C GLU A 608 -25.96 4.54 17.77
N CYS A 609 -26.10 4.34 16.46
CA CYS A 609 -26.44 3.04 15.86
C CYS A 609 -25.35 1.98 16.11
N VAL A 610 -24.09 2.30 15.82
CA VAL A 610 -22.94 1.39 16.03
C VAL A 610 -22.75 1.08 17.52
N ALA A 611 -22.89 2.07 18.40
CA ALA A 611 -22.82 1.86 19.84
C ALA A 611 -23.94 0.94 20.36
N THR A 612 -25.13 1.00 19.77
CA THR A 612 -26.26 0.11 20.10
C THR A 612 -25.99 -1.32 19.62
N ILE A 613 -25.51 -1.48 18.39
CA ILE A 613 -25.15 -2.79 17.82
C ILE A 613 -24.03 -3.46 18.65
N ARG A 614 -23.00 -2.70 19.04
CA ARG A 614 -21.92 -3.20 19.91
C ARG A 614 -22.41 -3.58 21.31
N LYS A 615 -23.43 -2.92 21.86
CA LYS A 615 -24.08 -3.35 23.12
C LYS A 615 -24.85 -4.67 22.95
N ALA A 616 -25.56 -4.85 21.84
CA ALA A 616 -26.30 -6.09 21.57
C ALA A 616 -25.39 -7.33 21.51
N PHE A 617 -24.19 -7.19 20.94
CA PHE A 617 -23.17 -8.26 20.91
C PHE A 617 -22.62 -8.67 22.30
N ILE A 618 -22.83 -7.86 23.35
CA ILE A 618 -22.40 -8.18 24.73
C ILE A 618 -23.47 -9.01 25.47
N GLY A 619 -24.75 -8.76 25.20
CA GLY A 619 -25.87 -9.43 25.89
C GLY A 619 -26.29 -10.76 25.26
N ALA A 620 -26.06 -10.95 23.96
CA ALA A 620 -26.45 -12.15 23.21
C ALA A 620 -25.26 -13.10 22.97
N ARG A 621 -25.55 -14.32 22.50
CA ARG A 621 -24.51 -15.16 21.86
C ARG A 621 -24.06 -14.46 20.58
N GLY A 622 -22.79 -14.06 20.52
CA GLY A 622 -22.28 -13.19 19.45
C GLY A 622 -22.51 -13.70 18.02
N GLU A 623 -22.58 -15.02 17.80
CA GLU A 623 -22.89 -15.62 16.49
C GLU A 623 -24.37 -15.39 16.10
N GLU A 624 -25.32 -15.61 17.01
CA GLU A 624 -26.77 -15.40 16.79
C GLU A 624 -27.07 -13.91 16.52
N ALA A 625 -26.41 -13.01 17.26
CA ALA A 625 -26.56 -11.56 17.07
C ALA A 625 -25.88 -11.06 15.79
N THR A 626 -24.76 -11.68 15.37
CA THR A 626 -24.12 -11.34 14.08
C THR A 626 -25.04 -11.70 12.91
N ASP A 627 -25.60 -12.91 12.90
CA ASP A 627 -26.58 -13.33 11.88
C ASP A 627 -27.80 -12.39 11.87
N SER A 628 -28.29 -11.99 13.04
CA SER A 628 -29.45 -11.07 13.19
C SER A 628 -29.18 -9.66 12.65
N VAL A 629 -27.97 -9.12 12.87
CA VAL A 629 -27.57 -7.80 12.35
C VAL A 629 -27.34 -7.86 10.83
N LEU A 630 -26.78 -8.95 10.30
CA LEU A 630 -26.63 -9.14 8.86
C LEU A 630 -28.00 -9.24 8.16
N ASP A 631 -28.96 -9.97 8.72
CA ASP A 631 -30.36 -10.01 8.23
C ASP A 631 -31.02 -8.61 8.20
N LEU A 632 -30.71 -7.74 9.17
CA LEU A 632 -31.16 -6.35 9.14
C LEU A 632 -30.51 -5.52 8.01
N PHE A 633 -29.25 -5.79 7.66
CA PHE A 633 -28.62 -5.23 6.45
C PHE A 633 -29.25 -5.77 5.15
N TYR A 634 -29.68 -7.04 5.11
CA TYR A 634 -30.41 -7.62 3.97
C TYR A 634 -31.81 -7.00 3.78
N LYS A 635 -32.49 -6.64 4.88
CA LYS A 635 -33.83 -6.03 4.87
C LYS A 635 -33.86 -4.55 4.49
N THR A 636 -32.70 -3.91 4.39
CA THR A 636 -32.53 -2.47 4.12
C THR A 636 -31.68 -2.25 2.86
N ARG A 637 -31.90 -1.17 2.12
CA ARG A 637 -31.18 -0.87 0.87
C ARG A 637 -29.96 0.02 1.08
N THR A 638 -30.03 0.90 2.08
CA THR A 638 -28.96 1.87 2.40
C THR A 638 -28.60 1.85 3.88
N ASN A 639 -27.44 2.41 4.23
CA ASN A 639 -27.05 2.61 5.63
C ASN A 639 -27.90 3.70 6.30
N GLY A 640 -28.38 4.69 5.54
CA GLY A 640 -29.36 5.66 6.03
C GLY A 640 -30.69 5.01 6.46
N GLU A 641 -31.21 4.07 5.66
CA GLU A 641 -32.38 3.25 6.04
C GLU A 641 -32.08 2.39 7.28
N PHE A 642 -30.92 1.73 7.30
CA PHE A 642 -30.49 0.85 8.40
C PHE A 642 -30.38 1.59 9.74
N VAL A 643 -29.70 2.74 9.79
CA VAL A 643 -29.58 3.58 10.99
C VAL A 643 -30.98 4.02 11.48
N ASN A 644 -31.85 4.46 10.57
CA ASN A 644 -33.22 4.82 10.90
C ASN A 644 -34.06 3.62 11.40
N MET A 645 -33.79 2.41 10.92
CA MET A 645 -34.48 1.20 11.34
C MET A 645 -34.02 0.74 12.73
N VAL A 646 -32.71 0.73 13.00
CA VAL A 646 -32.16 0.46 14.34
C VAL A 646 -32.71 1.45 15.36
N LYS A 647 -32.64 2.77 15.09
CA LYS A 647 -33.20 3.80 15.97
C LYS A 647 -34.69 3.61 16.29
N LYS A 648 -35.48 3.06 15.36
CA LYS A 648 -36.93 2.78 15.57
C LYS A 648 -37.20 1.51 16.36
N HIS A 649 -36.36 0.47 16.27
CA HIS A 649 -36.54 -0.78 17.01
C HIS A 649 -36.00 -0.73 18.45
N MET A 650 -35.24 0.31 18.83
CA MET A 650 -34.70 0.54 20.17
C MET A 650 -35.73 0.79 21.31
N TRP A 651 -37.03 0.61 21.05
CA TRP A 651 -38.07 0.56 22.09
C TRP A 651 -38.53 -0.88 22.43
N SER A 652 -37.91 -1.93 21.86
CA SER A 652 -38.26 -3.33 22.16
C SER A 652 -37.07 -4.30 22.01
N PHE A 653 -36.06 -4.13 22.86
CA PHE A 653 -35.02 -5.10 23.18
C PHE A 653 -34.75 -5.08 24.70
#